data_AF-A0A452IHF2-F1
#
_entry.id   AF-A0A452IHF2-F1
#
_cell.length_a   1.000
_cell.length_b   1.000
_cell.length_c   1.000
_cell.angle_alpha   90.00
_cell.angle_beta   90.00
_cell.angle_gamma   90.00
#
_symmetry.space_group_name_H-M   'P 1'
#
loop_
_entity.id
_entity.type
_entity.pdbx_description
1 polymer ?
#
loop_
_entity_poly.entity_id
_entity_poly.type
_entity_poly.pdbx_seq_one_letter_code
_entity_poly.pdbx_strand_id
1 'polypeptide(L)'
;SIHLYLMPTFDVTYTAIVVSHSGRMVFTGTSMGTIRSMKYPLPVHKEFNEYQAHAGPVTKMSITCDDQFLLTGSEDGCLLIWKVYDKEGRGLKREKEVGYAEEVLITKTDMEEKTQVMLELKTRVEELKMENEYQLRLKDMNYNEKMKELTEKFIQEMESLKTKNQVLKAEKEKQELQYQEQLSELMEKQSREMQDLESGNNQKLLLEYEKYQELQVKSQRMQEEYEKQLHDMEETKNQALEELTEYYEAKLHEKTTLLEEAQDDARQQLREFEETKKQIEEDEDREIQEIKIKYERRLREERESNLRLKGETGIMRKKFNSLQKEIEERSNDIETMRMEQQKLQGVIKSLEKDVLGLKREIQERDETIQDKEKRIYDLKKKNQELEKFKFVLDYKIKELKKQIEPRENDIKAMKEQIQEMEGELERFHKQNMQLELNITELRQKLKATDHEMHKEQQKERDMEALVKRFKTDLHNCVGFIQEPKKLKEGIRELYDKYVQQADMVEIVGVDTDLQQEYTRQREHLERNLATLKKKVVKESEIHRADNVRIMQENVSLIKEINELRRELKVTRTHVHDLQSALGLHRKNKKQGIPDTVPSHELLPSPSVLRLNVEEETERIIEMQRLEIKRLRDQIQGQEHILALRPLSDFTVHGVFF
;
A
#
# COMPACT_ATOMS: atom_id res chain seq x y z
N SER A 1 131.11 -31.27 -58.57
CA SER A 1 131.87 -31.86 -57.44
C SER A 1 131.00 -31.83 -56.19
N ILE A 2 130.49 -32.98 -55.75
CA ILE A 2 129.69 -33.07 -54.51
C ILE A 2 130.67 -33.24 -53.36
N HIS A 3 130.71 -32.28 -52.43
CA HIS A 3 131.49 -32.39 -51.20
C HIS A 3 130.55 -32.84 -50.08
N LEU A 4 130.77 -34.04 -49.53
CA LEU A 4 129.99 -34.59 -48.42
C LEU A 4 130.67 -34.25 -47.09
N TYR A 5 130.01 -33.46 -46.25
CA TYR A 5 130.45 -33.17 -44.88
C TYR A 5 129.53 -33.89 -43.89
N LEU A 6 130.07 -34.83 -43.10
CA LEU A 6 129.35 -35.52 -42.02
C LEU A 6 129.40 -34.67 -40.74
N MET A 7 128.26 -34.13 -40.34
CA MET A 7 128.12 -33.33 -39.12
C MET A 7 127.54 -34.18 -37.98
N PRO A 8 128.17 -34.24 -36.80
CA PRO A 8 127.55 -34.87 -35.62
C PRO A 8 126.32 -34.08 -35.18
N THR A 9 125.21 -34.77 -34.93
CA THR A 9 123.92 -34.16 -34.56
C THR A 9 123.84 -33.68 -33.11
N PHE A 10 124.87 -33.91 -32.27
CA PHE A 10 124.95 -33.47 -30.86
C PHE A 10 123.60 -33.62 -30.11
N ASP A 11 123.04 -34.83 -30.15
CA ASP A 11 121.76 -35.25 -29.55
C ASP A 11 120.47 -34.56 -30.04
N VAL A 12 120.52 -33.82 -31.16
CA VAL A 12 119.30 -33.20 -31.74
C VAL A 12 119.27 -33.32 -33.27
N THR A 13 118.13 -33.71 -33.83
CA THR A 13 117.96 -33.84 -35.29
C THR A 13 117.80 -32.47 -35.95
N TYR A 14 118.49 -32.26 -37.07
CA TYR A 14 118.33 -31.07 -37.91
C TYR A 14 117.14 -31.23 -38.84
N THR A 15 116.22 -30.28 -38.80
CA THR A 15 114.95 -30.31 -39.53
C THR A 15 114.93 -29.39 -40.74
N ALA A 16 115.67 -28.28 -40.70
CA ALA A 16 115.79 -27.33 -41.79
C ALA A 16 117.21 -26.75 -41.86
N ILE A 17 117.67 -26.38 -43.06
CA ILE A 17 118.97 -25.75 -43.29
C ILE A 17 118.82 -24.62 -44.31
N VAL A 18 119.48 -23.49 -44.07
CA VAL A 18 119.57 -22.37 -45.02
C VAL A 18 120.97 -21.76 -44.97
N VAL A 19 121.49 -21.38 -46.13
CA VAL A 19 122.80 -20.75 -46.27
C VAL A 19 122.59 -19.27 -46.58
N SER A 20 123.42 -18.40 -46.03
CA SER A 20 123.41 -16.98 -46.38
C SER A 20 123.82 -16.78 -47.85
N HIS A 21 123.25 -15.79 -48.55
CA HIS A 21 123.61 -15.47 -49.94
C HIS A 21 125.09 -15.06 -50.06
N SER A 22 125.65 -14.48 -49.00
CA SER A 22 127.09 -14.23 -48.84
C SER A 22 127.96 -15.49 -48.77
N GLY A 23 127.37 -16.69 -48.59
CA GLY A 23 128.06 -17.97 -48.54
C GLY A 23 128.99 -18.16 -47.32
N ARG A 24 128.89 -17.29 -46.31
CA ARG A 24 129.78 -17.29 -45.12
C ARG A 24 129.16 -17.94 -43.89
N MET A 25 127.84 -18.08 -43.84
CA MET A 25 127.10 -18.58 -42.68
C MET A 25 126.05 -19.61 -43.11
N VAL A 26 125.84 -20.62 -42.28
CA VAL A 26 124.79 -21.63 -42.40
C VAL A 26 123.94 -21.61 -41.14
N PHE A 27 122.63 -21.58 -41.31
CA PHE A 27 121.67 -21.68 -40.21
C PHE A 27 120.93 -23.01 -40.31
N THR A 28 120.86 -23.74 -39.20
CA THR A 28 120.16 -25.03 -39.11
C THR A 28 119.10 -24.97 -38.01
N GLY A 29 117.86 -25.32 -38.32
CA GLY A 29 116.78 -25.51 -37.36
C GLY A 29 116.81 -26.94 -36.80
N THR A 30 116.47 -27.09 -35.54
CA THR A 30 116.44 -28.39 -34.85
C THR A 30 115.02 -28.83 -34.50
N SER A 31 114.85 -30.12 -34.23
CA SER A 31 113.59 -30.69 -33.72
C SER A 31 113.19 -30.20 -32.33
N MET A 32 114.12 -29.60 -31.57
CA MET A 32 113.83 -29.00 -30.26
C MET A 32 113.46 -27.51 -30.34
N GLY A 33 113.27 -26.97 -31.54
CA GLY A 33 112.91 -25.55 -31.74
C GLY A 33 114.08 -24.58 -31.59
N THR A 34 115.32 -25.08 -31.52
CA THR A 34 116.52 -24.24 -31.52
C THR A 34 117.01 -23.97 -32.95
N ILE A 35 117.56 -22.78 -33.16
CA ILE A 35 118.27 -22.41 -34.38
C ILE A 35 119.76 -22.37 -34.07
N ARG A 36 120.56 -23.16 -34.79
CA ARG A 36 122.02 -23.13 -34.70
C ARG A 36 122.61 -22.34 -35.87
N SER A 37 123.47 -21.39 -35.54
CA SER A 37 124.22 -20.58 -36.49
C SER A 37 125.67 -21.07 -36.56
N MET A 38 126.11 -21.46 -37.75
CA MET A 38 127.43 -22.02 -38.04
C MET A 38 128.15 -21.20 -39.11
N LYS A 39 129.48 -21.14 -39.04
CA LYS A 39 130.30 -20.50 -40.06
C LYS A 39 130.59 -21.48 -41.21
N TYR A 40 130.56 -21.00 -42.45
CA TYR A 40 130.93 -21.75 -43.65
C TYR A 40 132.34 -21.34 -44.14
N PRO A 41 133.23 -22.27 -44.54
CA PRO A 41 133.07 -23.73 -44.57
C PRO A 41 132.98 -24.36 -43.16
N LEU A 42 132.14 -25.39 -43.03
CA LEU A 42 131.73 -25.96 -41.74
C LEU A 42 132.93 -26.59 -40.98
N PRO A 43 133.23 -26.15 -39.74
CA PRO A 43 134.32 -26.71 -38.94
C PRO A 43 133.96 -28.10 -38.35
N VAL A 44 134.94 -29.00 -38.22
CA VAL A 44 134.76 -30.39 -37.71
C VAL A 44 134.48 -30.43 -36.19
N HIS A 45 134.72 -29.34 -35.46
CA HIS A 45 134.48 -29.20 -34.02
C HIS A 45 133.19 -28.41 -33.72
N LYS A 46 132.68 -28.51 -32.49
CA LYS A 46 131.39 -27.95 -32.01
C LYS A 46 131.40 -26.41 -31.93
N GLU A 47 131.56 -25.73 -33.06
CA GLU A 47 131.55 -24.26 -33.18
C GLU A 47 130.21 -23.80 -33.78
N PHE A 48 129.15 -23.80 -32.98
CA PHE A 48 127.87 -23.19 -33.33
C PHE A 48 127.32 -22.36 -32.19
N ASN A 49 126.59 -21.30 -32.53
CA ASN A 49 125.77 -20.58 -31.57
C ASN A 49 124.34 -21.13 -31.63
N GLU A 50 123.79 -21.53 -30.49
CA GLU A 50 122.44 -22.07 -30.39
C GLU A 50 121.49 -21.02 -29.78
N TYR A 51 120.38 -20.78 -30.45
CA TYR A 51 119.35 -19.83 -30.03
C TYR A 51 118.02 -20.56 -29.89
N GLN A 52 117.39 -20.50 -28.71
CA GLN A 52 116.03 -21.02 -28.54
C GLN A 52 115.06 -20.09 -29.26
N ALA A 53 114.40 -20.61 -30.29
CA ALA A 53 113.48 -19.82 -31.11
C ALA A 53 112.02 -20.21 -30.86
N HIS A 54 111.75 -21.51 -30.86
CA HIS A 54 110.41 -22.06 -30.86
C HIS A 54 110.26 -23.11 -29.75
N ALA A 55 109.01 -23.41 -29.36
CA ALA A 55 108.69 -24.45 -28.37
C ALA A 55 108.52 -25.85 -29.01
N GLY A 56 108.52 -25.93 -30.34
CA GLY A 56 108.44 -27.17 -31.12
C GLY A 56 109.42 -27.20 -32.30
N PRO A 57 109.43 -28.29 -33.10
CA PRO A 57 110.34 -28.47 -34.22
C PRO A 57 110.28 -27.34 -35.24
N VAL A 58 111.44 -26.81 -35.66
CA VAL A 58 111.50 -25.83 -36.75
C VAL A 58 111.23 -26.54 -38.07
N THR A 59 110.07 -26.31 -38.69
CA THR A 59 109.65 -27.01 -39.90
C THR A 59 110.22 -26.37 -41.17
N LYS A 60 110.44 -25.05 -41.17
CA LYS A 60 110.92 -24.33 -42.36
C LYS A 60 111.74 -23.09 -42.01
N MET A 61 112.77 -22.81 -42.79
CA MET A 61 113.62 -21.62 -42.64
C MET A 61 113.90 -20.98 -44.01
N SER A 62 113.97 -19.65 -44.07
CA SER A 62 114.34 -18.89 -45.26
C SER A 62 115.04 -17.59 -44.88
N ILE A 63 116.05 -17.17 -45.63
CA ILE A 63 116.72 -15.88 -45.45
C ILE A 63 116.32 -14.90 -46.56
N THR A 64 116.20 -13.61 -46.26
CA THR A 64 115.91 -12.57 -47.26
C THR A 64 117.11 -12.37 -48.20
N CYS A 65 116.87 -11.88 -49.43
CA CYS A 65 117.91 -11.71 -50.46
C CYS A 65 119.04 -10.75 -50.05
N ASP A 66 118.80 -9.88 -49.08
CA ASP A 66 119.77 -8.94 -48.52
C ASP A 66 120.51 -9.51 -47.29
N ASP A 67 120.29 -10.78 -46.93
CA ASP A 67 120.84 -11.47 -45.76
C ASP A 67 120.54 -10.75 -44.41
N GLN A 68 119.58 -9.82 -44.37
CA GLN A 68 119.26 -9.05 -43.16
C GLN A 68 118.29 -9.76 -42.22
N PHE A 69 117.38 -10.57 -42.76
CA PHE A 69 116.34 -11.24 -41.98
C PHE A 69 116.31 -12.73 -42.25
N LEU A 70 116.26 -13.52 -41.17
CA LEU A 70 116.04 -14.95 -41.19
C LEU A 70 114.63 -15.25 -40.67
N LEU A 71 113.80 -15.83 -41.52
CA LEU A 71 112.44 -16.24 -41.23
C LEU A 71 112.43 -17.71 -40.80
N THR A 72 111.85 -18.00 -39.64
CA THR A 72 111.69 -19.38 -39.16
C THR A 72 110.24 -19.68 -38.82
N GLY A 73 109.77 -20.85 -39.25
CA GLY A 73 108.46 -21.39 -38.92
C GLY A 73 108.59 -22.73 -38.23
N SER A 74 107.73 -22.94 -37.24
CA SER A 74 107.74 -24.10 -36.37
C SER A 74 106.36 -24.75 -36.30
N GLU A 75 106.33 -26.02 -35.87
CA GLU A 75 105.09 -26.78 -35.64
C GLU A 75 104.24 -26.22 -34.49
N ASP A 76 104.84 -25.42 -33.60
CA ASP A 76 104.11 -24.67 -32.55
C ASP A 76 103.22 -23.54 -33.08
N GLY A 77 103.14 -23.36 -34.41
CA GLY A 77 102.31 -22.37 -35.08
C GLY A 77 102.90 -20.96 -35.10
N CYS A 78 104.11 -20.77 -34.59
CA CYS A 78 104.78 -19.48 -34.56
C CYS A 78 105.65 -19.25 -35.82
N LEU A 79 105.59 -18.03 -36.36
CA LEU A 79 106.52 -17.52 -37.36
C LEU A 79 107.37 -16.40 -36.73
N LEU A 80 108.69 -16.57 -36.71
CA LEU A 80 109.62 -15.59 -36.14
C LEU A 80 110.51 -14.99 -37.23
N ILE A 81 110.67 -13.67 -37.16
CA ILE A 81 111.56 -12.89 -38.03
C ILE A 81 112.79 -12.47 -37.22
N TRP A 82 113.93 -13.06 -37.51
CA TRP A 82 115.20 -12.79 -36.86
C TRP A 82 115.97 -11.76 -37.66
N LYS A 83 116.46 -10.72 -37.00
CA LYS A 83 117.41 -9.81 -37.63
C LYS A 83 118.83 -10.35 -37.47
N VAL A 84 119.49 -10.64 -38.59
CA VAL A 84 120.83 -11.21 -38.63
C VAL A 84 121.85 -10.08 -38.57
N TYR A 85 122.79 -10.18 -37.63
CA TYR A 85 123.90 -9.24 -37.49
C TYR A 85 125.22 -10.00 -37.43
N ASP A 86 126.27 -9.45 -38.02
CA ASP A 86 127.63 -9.95 -37.84
C ASP A 86 128.12 -9.61 -36.40
N LYS A 87 129.04 -10.40 -35.86
CA LYS A 87 129.56 -10.25 -34.47
C LYS A 87 130.24 -8.89 -34.21
N GLU A 88 130.46 -8.08 -35.24
CA GLU A 88 131.00 -6.72 -35.17
C GLU A 88 129.93 -5.60 -35.24
N GLY A 89 128.63 -5.92 -35.15
CA GLY A 89 127.55 -4.93 -35.01
C GLY A 89 127.31 -4.04 -36.26
N ARG A 90 127.95 -4.35 -37.38
CA ARG A 90 127.73 -3.68 -38.67
C ARG A 90 126.63 -4.43 -39.42
N GLY A 91 125.44 -3.84 -39.54
CA GLY A 91 124.39 -4.38 -40.41
C GLY A 91 124.94 -4.61 -41.81
N LEU A 92 124.53 -5.71 -42.46
CA LEU A 92 125.00 -6.07 -43.80
C LEU A 92 124.83 -4.87 -44.74
N LYS A 93 125.96 -4.27 -45.10
CA LYS A 93 126.00 -3.09 -45.96
C LYS A 93 125.43 -3.48 -47.32
N ARG A 94 124.42 -2.75 -47.77
CA ARG A 94 123.98 -2.69 -49.17
C ARG A 94 125.21 -2.60 -50.07
N GLU A 95 125.44 -3.61 -50.91
CA GLU A 95 126.13 -3.34 -52.17
C GLU A 95 125.20 -2.46 -53.00
N LYS A 96 125.77 -1.36 -53.48
CA LYS A 96 125.07 -0.23 -54.12
C LYS A 96 124.17 -0.67 -55.26
N GLU A 97 123.05 0.04 -55.38
CA GLU A 97 122.25 0.16 -56.60
C GLU A 97 123.15 0.22 -57.83
N VAL A 98 122.99 -0.76 -58.72
CA VAL A 98 123.57 -0.71 -60.06
C VAL A 98 122.76 0.33 -60.83
N GLY A 99 123.24 1.57 -60.83
CA GLY A 99 122.77 2.60 -61.73
C GLY A 99 123.01 2.15 -63.16
N TYR A 100 121.94 1.86 -63.90
CA TYR A 100 122.01 1.81 -65.35
C TYR A 100 122.42 3.21 -65.84
N ALA A 101 123.48 3.29 -66.65
CA ALA A 101 123.94 4.55 -67.19
C ALA A 101 122.89 5.13 -68.17
N GLU A 102 122.34 6.29 -67.85
CA GLU A 102 121.52 7.12 -68.75
C GLU A 102 122.42 7.83 -69.77
N GLU A 103 122.95 7.08 -70.74
CA GLU A 103 123.37 7.67 -72.01
C GLU A 103 122.63 6.96 -73.13
N VAL A 104 121.43 7.45 -73.43
CA VAL A 104 120.69 7.12 -74.64
C VAL A 104 120.82 8.31 -75.59
N LEU A 105 121.58 8.13 -76.66
CA LEU A 105 121.63 9.05 -77.80
C LEU A 105 120.30 8.98 -78.55
N ILE A 106 119.32 9.76 -78.10
CA ILE A 106 118.05 9.95 -78.77
C ILE A 106 118.19 11.15 -79.71
N THR A 107 117.74 11.01 -80.95
CA THR A 107 117.78 12.13 -81.90
C THR A 107 116.87 13.25 -81.40
N LYS A 108 117.21 14.53 -81.70
CA LYS A 108 116.37 15.67 -81.27
C LYS A 108 114.91 15.50 -81.70
N THR A 109 114.70 14.89 -82.86
CA THR A 109 113.39 14.50 -83.42
C THR A 109 112.63 13.51 -82.54
N ASP A 110 113.27 12.43 -82.08
CA ASP A 110 112.60 11.46 -81.20
C ASP A 110 112.27 12.05 -79.82
N MET A 111 113.10 12.96 -79.31
CA MET A 111 112.80 13.71 -78.08
C MET A 111 111.62 14.67 -78.27
N GLU A 112 111.54 15.36 -79.41
CA GLU A 112 110.42 16.22 -79.77
C GLU A 112 109.13 15.40 -79.92
N GLU A 113 109.18 14.22 -80.56
CA GLU A 113 108.04 13.30 -80.66
C GLU A 113 107.58 12.77 -79.30
N LYS A 114 108.50 12.37 -78.41
CA LYS A 114 108.14 11.95 -77.05
C LYS A 114 107.57 13.10 -76.22
N THR A 115 108.06 14.32 -76.43
CA THR A 115 107.52 15.52 -75.77
C THR A 115 106.10 15.82 -76.27
N GLN A 116 105.85 15.65 -77.57
CA GLN A 116 104.53 15.77 -78.18
C GLN A 116 103.56 14.71 -77.65
N VAL A 117 103.96 13.45 -77.62
CA VAL A 117 103.16 12.35 -77.06
C VAL A 117 102.89 12.57 -75.57
N MET A 118 103.84 13.10 -74.81
CA MET A 118 103.62 13.46 -73.40
C MET A 118 102.58 14.59 -73.26
N LEU A 119 102.57 15.57 -74.17
CA LEU A 119 101.58 16.64 -74.20
C LEU A 119 100.17 16.09 -74.53
N GLU A 120 100.08 15.19 -75.50
CA GLU A 120 98.83 14.49 -75.85
C GLU A 120 98.31 13.61 -74.71
N LEU A 121 99.18 12.90 -74.00
CA LEU A 121 98.80 12.14 -72.81
C LEU A 121 98.36 13.06 -71.67
N LYS A 122 99.00 14.22 -71.46
CA LYS A 122 98.59 15.19 -70.44
C LYS A 122 97.20 15.76 -70.74
N THR A 123 96.97 16.19 -71.99
CA THR A 123 95.64 16.67 -72.41
C THR A 123 94.59 15.58 -72.28
N ARG A 124 94.91 14.32 -72.63
CA ARG A 124 93.98 13.20 -72.43
C ARG A 124 93.67 12.90 -70.96
N VAL A 125 94.65 13.03 -70.08
CA VAL A 125 94.45 12.89 -68.62
C VAL A 125 93.60 14.03 -68.08
N GLU A 126 93.79 15.26 -68.57
CA GLU A 126 92.95 16.40 -68.21
C GLU A 126 91.51 16.22 -68.70
N GLU A 127 91.31 15.77 -69.94
CA GLU A 127 89.99 15.40 -70.48
C GLU A 127 89.30 14.34 -69.62
N LEU A 128 90.00 13.24 -69.29
CA LEU A 128 89.44 12.18 -68.44
C LEU A 128 89.13 12.65 -67.03
N LYS A 129 89.93 13.57 -66.47
CA LYS A 129 89.62 14.19 -65.18
C LYS A 129 88.36 15.03 -65.25
N MET A 130 88.23 15.87 -66.28
CA MET A 130 87.04 16.69 -66.50
C MET A 130 85.79 15.83 -66.73
N GLU A 131 85.91 14.73 -67.48
CA GLU A 131 84.82 13.79 -67.73
C GLU A 131 84.40 13.04 -66.45
N ASN A 132 85.36 12.60 -65.64
CA ASN A 132 85.07 11.95 -64.35
C ASN A 132 84.44 12.93 -63.35
N GLU A 133 84.94 14.15 -63.28
CA GLU A 133 84.35 15.21 -62.43
C GLU A 133 82.92 15.56 -62.87
N TYR A 134 82.69 15.64 -64.19
CA TYR A 134 81.36 15.83 -64.75
C TYR A 134 80.41 14.67 -64.38
N GLN A 135 80.86 13.42 -64.52
CA GLN A 135 80.07 12.24 -64.12
C GLN A 135 79.76 12.22 -62.62
N LEU A 136 80.70 12.64 -61.77
CA LEU A 136 80.48 12.76 -60.33
C LEU A 136 79.40 13.79 -60.01
N ARG A 137 79.49 14.99 -60.61
CA ARG A 137 78.46 16.04 -60.45
C ARG A 137 77.09 15.58 -60.94
N LEU A 138 77.04 14.81 -62.03
CA LEU A 138 75.78 14.27 -62.56
C LEU A 138 75.16 13.23 -61.60
N LYS A 139 75.98 12.38 -60.99
CA LYS A 139 75.53 11.44 -59.95
C LYS A 139 75.06 12.16 -58.69
N ASP A 140 75.80 13.18 -58.23
CA ASP A 140 75.41 13.99 -57.08
C ASP A 140 74.11 14.74 -57.33
N MET A 141 73.91 15.27 -58.54
CA MET A 141 72.65 15.89 -58.95
C MET A 141 71.50 14.86 -58.90
N ASN A 142 71.68 13.68 -59.48
CA ASN A 142 70.67 12.61 -59.48
C ASN A 142 70.36 12.10 -58.06
N TYR A 143 71.36 11.97 -57.18
CA TYR A 143 71.13 11.57 -55.79
C TYR A 143 70.44 12.67 -54.99
N ASN A 144 70.79 13.93 -55.20
CA ASN A 144 70.08 15.05 -54.59
C ASN A 144 68.63 15.13 -55.05
N GLU A 145 68.34 14.88 -56.32
CA GLU A 145 66.98 14.84 -56.84
C GLU A 145 66.17 13.71 -56.20
N LYS A 146 66.72 12.49 -56.15
CA LYS A 146 66.08 11.36 -55.44
C LYS A 146 65.87 11.63 -53.95
N MET A 147 66.83 12.28 -53.28
CA MET A 147 66.69 12.66 -51.88
C MET A 147 65.57 13.68 -51.70
N LYS A 148 65.45 14.68 -52.59
CA LYS A 148 64.36 15.65 -52.56
C LYS A 148 63.01 14.99 -52.79
N GLU A 149 62.88 14.15 -53.82
CA GLU A 149 61.64 13.41 -54.09
C GLU A 149 61.21 12.55 -52.90
N LEU A 150 62.15 11.85 -52.27
CA LEU A 150 61.86 11.01 -51.12
C LEU A 150 61.46 11.85 -49.91
N THR A 151 62.15 12.98 -49.68
CA THR A 151 61.81 13.90 -48.59
C THR A 151 60.43 14.52 -48.82
N GLU A 152 60.09 14.89 -50.05
CA GLU A 152 58.79 15.44 -50.40
C GLU A 152 57.67 14.42 -50.23
N LYS A 153 57.88 13.15 -50.61
CA LYS A 153 56.94 12.04 -50.32
C LYS A 153 56.71 11.87 -48.82
N PHE A 154 57.77 11.87 -48.01
CA PHE A 154 57.62 11.75 -46.55
C PHE A 154 56.91 12.97 -45.94
N ILE A 155 57.16 14.17 -46.44
CA ILE A 155 56.45 15.38 -46.00
C ILE A 155 54.96 15.26 -46.35
N GLN A 156 54.61 14.85 -47.57
CA GLN A 156 53.21 14.64 -47.98
C GLN A 156 52.52 13.57 -47.13
N GLU A 157 53.19 12.44 -46.87
CA GLU A 157 52.64 11.39 -45.99
C GLU A 157 52.42 11.92 -44.56
N MET A 158 53.39 12.66 -44.01
CA MET A 158 53.28 13.27 -42.69
C MET A 158 52.13 14.28 -42.62
N GLU A 159 51.95 15.12 -43.65
CA GLU A 159 50.83 16.06 -43.75
C GLU A 159 49.48 15.34 -43.89
N SER A 160 49.42 14.26 -44.67
CA SER A 160 48.21 13.43 -44.81
C SER A 160 47.83 12.74 -43.49
N LEU A 161 48.81 12.29 -42.71
CA LEU A 161 48.58 11.69 -41.39
C LEU A 161 48.18 12.74 -40.36
N LYS A 162 48.75 13.95 -40.44
CA LYS A 162 48.41 15.08 -39.58
C LYS A 162 46.96 15.54 -39.80
N THR A 163 46.54 15.66 -41.06
CA THR A 163 45.16 16.01 -41.42
C THR A 163 44.18 14.91 -41.01
N LYS A 164 44.49 13.63 -41.24
CA LYS A 164 43.68 12.51 -40.72
C LYS A 164 43.54 12.53 -39.20
N ASN A 165 44.63 12.80 -38.46
CA ASN A 165 44.58 12.93 -37.01
C ASN A 165 43.71 14.11 -36.55
N GLN A 166 43.75 15.23 -37.27
CA GLN A 166 42.89 16.39 -36.96
C GLN A 166 41.41 16.08 -37.20
N VAL A 167 41.07 15.42 -38.30
CA VAL A 167 39.68 15.00 -38.58
C VAL A 167 39.18 14.01 -37.52
N LEU A 168 39.97 12.99 -37.18
CA LEU A 168 39.62 12.02 -36.14
C LEU A 168 39.43 12.69 -34.77
N LYS A 169 40.25 13.69 -34.43
CA LYS A 169 40.06 14.48 -33.20
C LYS A 169 38.75 15.27 -33.23
N ALA A 170 38.45 15.95 -34.33
CA ALA A 170 37.21 16.71 -34.45
C ALA A 170 35.96 15.80 -34.42
N GLU A 171 36.03 14.62 -35.03
CA GLU A 171 34.96 13.63 -34.99
C GLU A 171 34.76 13.05 -33.58
N LYS A 172 35.87 12.76 -32.88
CA LYS A 172 35.83 12.35 -31.48
C LYS A 172 35.20 13.43 -30.59
N GLU A 173 35.62 14.69 -30.72
CA GLU A 173 35.06 15.81 -29.97
C GLU A 173 33.56 15.99 -30.25
N LYS A 174 33.14 15.84 -31.52
CA LYS A 174 31.72 15.88 -31.90
C LYS A 174 30.92 14.76 -31.25
N GLN A 175 31.44 13.53 -31.22
CA GLN A 175 30.79 12.40 -30.56
C GLN A 175 30.71 12.60 -29.04
N GLU A 176 31.80 13.07 -28.40
CA GLU A 176 31.80 13.39 -26.96
C GLU A 176 30.72 14.44 -26.62
N LEU A 177 30.55 15.46 -27.48
CA LEU A 177 29.52 16.49 -27.29
C LEU A 177 28.10 15.93 -27.45
N GLN A 178 27.86 15.10 -28.48
CA GLN A 178 26.57 14.42 -28.67
C GLN A 178 26.22 13.51 -27.49
N TYR A 179 27.19 12.75 -26.96
CA TYR A 179 26.95 11.92 -25.79
C TYR A 179 26.67 12.76 -24.54
N GLN A 180 27.37 13.89 -24.35
CA GLN A 180 27.08 14.81 -23.25
C GLN A 180 25.67 15.41 -23.36
N GLU A 181 25.24 15.82 -24.55
CA GLU A 181 23.89 16.31 -24.79
C GLU A 181 22.84 15.22 -24.48
N GLN A 182 23.01 14.00 -25.00
CA GLN A 182 22.11 12.88 -24.70
C GLN A 182 22.04 12.55 -23.20
N LEU A 183 23.19 12.58 -22.50
CA LEU A 183 23.23 12.38 -21.06
C LEU A 183 22.50 13.50 -20.32
N SER A 184 22.66 14.75 -20.76
CA SER A 184 21.96 15.91 -20.17
C SER A 184 20.45 15.82 -20.38
N GLU A 185 19.99 15.45 -21.57
CA GLU A 185 18.57 15.26 -21.87
C GLU A 185 17.96 14.11 -21.06
N LEU A 186 18.70 13.01 -20.89
CA LEU A 186 18.26 11.89 -20.08
C LEU A 186 18.17 12.29 -18.59
N MET A 187 19.17 13.02 -18.08
CA MET A 187 19.13 13.55 -16.72
C MET A 187 17.99 14.53 -16.50
N GLU A 188 17.71 15.42 -17.46
CA GLU A 188 16.56 16.32 -17.37
C GLU A 188 15.23 15.57 -17.40
N LYS A 189 15.08 14.55 -18.25
CA LYS A 189 13.88 13.70 -18.28
C LYS A 189 13.67 12.99 -16.94
N GLN A 190 14.71 12.36 -16.39
CA GLN A 190 14.63 11.70 -15.08
C GLN A 190 14.32 12.69 -13.95
N SER A 191 14.89 13.90 -14.00
CA SER A 191 14.61 14.95 -13.03
C SER A 191 13.13 15.38 -13.09
N ARG A 192 12.58 15.58 -14.30
CA ARG A 192 11.16 15.91 -14.49
C ARG A 192 10.25 14.78 -14.02
N GLU A 193 10.55 13.53 -14.37
CA GLU A 193 9.79 12.36 -13.90
C GLU A 193 9.80 12.24 -12.38
N MET A 194 10.93 12.49 -11.74
CA MET A 194 11.04 12.52 -10.28
C MET A 194 10.17 13.62 -9.68
N GLN A 195 10.20 14.82 -10.25
CA GLN A 195 9.39 15.95 -9.80
C GLN A 195 7.88 15.73 -10.00
N ASP A 196 7.48 15.11 -11.10
CA ASP A 196 6.09 14.73 -11.39
C ASP A 196 5.60 13.64 -10.41
N LEU A 197 6.46 12.67 -10.07
CA LEU A 197 6.15 11.66 -9.06
C LEU A 197 6.04 12.26 -7.66
N GLU A 198 6.96 13.16 -7.28
CA GLU A 198 6.90 13.88 -6.01
C GLU A 198 5.64 14.74 -5.90
N SER A 199 5.30 15.50 -6.95
CA SER A 199 4.08 16.31 -6.96
C SER A 199 2.82 15.45 -6.89
N GLY A 200 2.76 14.34 -7.63
CA GLY A 200 1.65 13.38 -7.58
C GLY A 200 1.49 12.72 -6.20
N ASN A 201 2.60 12.38 -5.54
CA ASN A 201 2.56 11.83 -4.18
C ASN A 201 2.16 12.89 -3.15
N ASN A 202 2.67 14.11 -3.27
CA ASN A 202 2.29 15.23 -2.40
C ASN A 202 0.79 15.55 -2.55
N GLN A 203 0.24 15.50 -3.76
CA GLN A 203 -1.18 15.73 -3.98
C GLN A 203 -2.05 14.61 -3.37
N LYS A 204 -1.63 13.34 -3.47
CA LYS A 204 -2.30 12.22 -2.78
C LYS A 204 -2.23 12.37 -1.27
N LEU A 205 -1.09 12.79 -0.73
CA LEU A 205 -0.92 13.02 0.70
C LEU A 205 -1.82 14.15 1.19
N LEU A 206 -1.96 15.23 0.40
CA LEU A 206 -2.86 16.33 0.70
C LEU A 206 -4.33 15.87 0.74
N LEU A 207 -4.77 15.07 -0.24
CA LEU A 207 -6.13 14.52 -0.27
C LEU A 207 -6.41 13.57 0.91
N GLU A 208 -5.44 12.73 1.28
CA GLU A 208 -5.59 11.89 2.49
C GLU A 208 -5.60 12.73 3.77
N TYR A 209 -4.85 13.84 3.82
CA TYR A 209 -4.88 14.75 4.96
C TYR A 209 -6.22 15.49 5.07
N GLU A 210 -6.79 15.96 3.96
CA GLU A 210 -8.14 16.54 3.91
C GLU A 210 -9.19 15.53 4.36
N LYS A 211 -9.12 14.29 3.85
CA LYS A 211 -10.03 13.21 4.26
C LYS A 211 -9.89 12.86 5.75
N TYR A 212 -8.67 12.85 6.27
CA TYR A 212 -8.41 12.67 7.70
C TYR A 212 -9.00 13.80 8.53
N GLN A 213 -8.83 15.06 8.10
CA GLN A 213 -9.44 16.21 8.77
C GLN A 213 -10.97 16.16 8.74
N GLU A 214 -11.58 15.82 7.61
CA GLU A 214 -13.02 15.65 7.52
C GLU A 214 -13.53 14.54 8.45
N LEU A 215 -12.83 13.41 8.50
CA LEU A 215 -13.17 12.31 9.39
C LEU A 215 -13.02 12.71 10.86
N GLN A 216 -11.97 13.46 11.19
CA GLN A 216 -11.74 13.99 12.53
C GLN A 216 -12.87 14.93 12.96
N VAL A 217 -13.28 15.86 12.08
CA VAL A 217 -14.40 16.77 12.33
C VAL A 217 -15.72 15.99 12.46
N LYS A 218 -15.96 14.98 11.62
CA LYS A 218 -17.15 14.11 11.76
C LYS A 218 -17.15 13.35 13.07
N SER A 219 -16.00 12.83 13.49
CA SER A 219 -15.85 12.13 14.77
C SER A 219 -16.11 13.07 15.96
N GLN A 220 -15.58 14.29 15.91
CA GLN A 220 -15.83 15.30 16.95
C GLN A 220 -17.30 15.68 17.02
N ARG A 221 -17.95 15.94 15.87
CA ARG A 221 -19.39 16.23 15.83
C ARG A 221 -20.23 15.09 16.40
N MET A 222 -19.90 13.85 16.04
CA MET A 222 -20.58 12.67 16.61
C MET A 222 -20.38 12.59 18.13
N GLN A 223 -19.17 12.84 18.63
CA GLN A 223 -18.91 12.89 20.08
C GLN A 223 -19.72 14.00 20.76
N GLU A 224 -19.73 15.22 20.22
CA GLU A 224 -20.51 16.34 20.75
C GLU A 224 -22.02 16.02 20.76
N GLU A 225 -22.54 15.38 19.71
CA GLU A 225 -23.93 14.95 19.64
C GLU A 225 -24.25 13.87 20.70
N TYR A 226 -23.35 12.91 20.92
CA TYR A 226 -23.52 11.90 21.97
C TYR A 226 -23.42 12.48 23.38
N GLU A 227 -22.48 13.39 23.62
CA GLU A 227 -22.35 14.11 24.90
C GLU A 227 -23.61 14.93 25.18
N LYS A 228 -24.14 15.61 24.15
CA LYS A 228 -25.40 16.34 24.28
C LYS A 228 -26.58 15.42 24.59
N GLN A 229 -26.71 14.29 23.90
CA GLN A 229 -27.76 13.31 24.21
C GLN A 229 -27.63 12.75 25.63
N LEU A 230 -26.42 12.46 26.08
CA LEU A 230 -26.17 12.03 27.46
C LEU A 230 -26.58 13.11 28.45
N HIS A 231 -26.23 14.37 28.18
CA HIS A 231 -26.58 15.50 29.03
C HIS A 231 -28.09 15.72 29.10
N ASP A 232 -28.78 15.74 27.97
CA ASP A 232 -30.25 15.88 27.91
C ASP A 232 -30.94 14.71 28.67
N MET A 233 -30.41 13.49 28.56
CA MET A 233 -30.92 12.33 29.30
C MET A 233 -30.63 12.41 30.80
N GLU A 234 -29.48 12.94 31.21
CA GLU A 234 -29.16 13.19 32.61
C GLU A 234 -30.04 14.30 33.20
N GLU A 235 -30.25 15.40 32.48
CA GLU A 235 -31.14 16.48 32.89
C GLU A 235 -32.58 16.00 33.05
N THR A 236 -33.13 15.27 32.07
CA THR A 236 -34.49 14.72 32.17
C THR A 236 -34.63 13.71 33.30
N LYS A 237 -33.62 12.87 33.54
CA LYS A 237 -33.60 11.97 34.69
C LYS A 237 -33.54 12.74 36.02
N ASN A 238 -32.72 13.78 36.11
CA ASN A 238 -32.62 14.61 37.31
C ASN A 238 -33.93 15.34 37.58
N GLN A 239 -34.55 15.94 36.55
CA GLN A 239 -35.87 16.55 36.66
C GLN A 239 -36.92 15.56 37.16
N ALA A 240 -36.98 14.35 36.58
CA ALA A 240 -37.91 13.32 37.03
C ALA A 240 -37.65 12.86 38.47
N LEU A 241 -36.37 12.82 38.90
CA LEU A 241 -36.00 12.51 40.28
C LEU A 241 -36.39 13.65 41.23
N GLU A 242 -36.18 14.90 40.84
CA GLU A 242 -36.59 16.08 41.60
C GLU A 242 -38.11 16.12 41.77
N GLU A 243 -38.89 15.98 40.69
CA GLU A 243 -40.36 15.92 40.74
C GLU A 243 -40.85 14.78 41.64
N LEU A 244 -40.22 13.61 41.57
CA LEU A 244 -40.58 12.48 42.41
C LEU A 244 -40.22 12.74 43.88
N THR A 245 -39.08 13.38 44.13
CA THR A 245 -38.62 13.74 45.48
C THR A 245 -39.57 14.76 46.09
N GLU A 246 -39.92 15.83 45.36
CA GLU A 246 -40.89 16.84 45.79
C GLU A 246 -42.27 16.22 46.04
N TYR A 247 -42.73 15.32 45.18
CA TYR A 247 -43.99 14.60 45.38
C TYR A 247 -43.99 13.81 46.70
N TYR A 248 -42.91 13.10 46.99
CA TYR A 248 -42.81 12.33 48.23
C TYR A 248 -42.63 13.22 49.45
N GLU A 249 -41.84 14.30 49.36
CA GLU A 249 -41.70 15.28 50.44
C GLU A 249 -43.04 15.95 50.78
N ALA A 250 -43.80 16.37 49.77
CA ALA A 250 -45.14 16.92 49.96
C ALA A 250 -46.08 15.92 50.63
N LYS A 251 -46.06 14.66 50.20
CA LYS A 251 -46.85 13.58 50.81
C LYS A 251 -46.42 13.27 52.24
N LEU A 252 -45.13 13.34 52.53
CA LEU A 252 -44.59 13.14 53.88
C LEU A 252 -45.00 14.29 54.78
N HIS A 253 -44.97 15.53 54.28
CA HIS A 253 -45.45 16.71 54.97
C HIS A 253 -46.97 16.64 55.24
N GLU A 254 -47.78 16.23 54.27
CA GLU A 254 -49.22 15.99 54.45
C GLU A 254 -49.48 14.92 55.53
N LYS A 255 -48.70 13.82 55.55
CA LYS A 255 -48.85 12.80 56.59
C LYS A 255 -48.39 13.27 57.95
N THR A 256 -47.38 14.14 58.01
CA THR A 256 -46.88 14.73 59.26
C THR A 256 -47.92 15.67 59.86
N THR A 257 -48.51 16.54 59.03
CA THR A 257 -49.57 17.47 59.45
C THR A 257 -50.82 16.72 59.92
N LEU A 258 -51.28 15.69 59.21
CA LEU A 258 -52.40 14.84 59.66
C LEU A 258 -52.10 14.11 60.98
N LEU A 259 -50.85 13.72 61.22
CA LEU A 259 -50.44 13.11 62.50
C LEU A 259 -50.43 14.14 63.62
N GLU A 260 -49.99 15.38 63.36
CA GLU A 260 -50.04 16.48 64.32
C GLU A 260 -51.49 16.84 64.68
N GLU A 261 -52.37 16.97 63.68
CA GLU A 261 -53.81 17.20 63.89
C GLU A 261 -54.44 16.09 64.73
N ALA A 262 -54.18 14.81 64.40
CA ALA A 262 -54.69 13.68 65.18
C ALA A 262 -54.12 13.63 66.62
N GLN A 263 -52.86 14.05 66.81
CA GLN A 263 -52.26 14.15 68.15
C GLN A 263 -52.88 15.29 68.96
N ASP A 264 -53.14 16.42 68.34
CA ASP A 264 -53.77 17.57 69.01
C ASP A 264 -55.24 17.30 69.32
N ASP A 265 -55.98 16.65 68.43
CA ASP A 265 -57.34 16.16 68.69
C ASP A 265 -57.36 15.18 69.88
N ALA A 266 -56.43 14.22 69.92
CA ALA A 266 -56.31 13.28 71.04
C ALA A 266 -55.97 14.00 72.36
N ARG A 267 -55.10 15.02 72.32
CA ARG A 267 -54.78 15.85 73.50
C ARG A 267 -55.99 16.67 73.94
N GLN A 268 -56.77 17.21 73.01
CA GLN A 268 -57.98 17.96 73.32
C GLN A 268 -59.02 17.06 73.96
N GLN A 269 -59.29 15.87 73.39
CA GLN A 269 -60.18 14.88 73.99
C GLN A 269 -59.73 14.46 75.39
N LEU A 270 -58.42 14.31 75.62
CA LEU A 270 -57.89 14.00 76.94
C LEU A 270 -58.18 15.13 77.95
N ARG A 271 -57.99 16.40 77.56
CA ARG A 271 -58.31 17.56 78.40
C ARG A 271 -59.80 17.66 78.71
N GLU A 272 -60.65 17.48 77.70
CA GLU A 272 -62.11 17.44 77.87
C GLU A 272 -62.53 16.30 78.81
N PHE A 273 -61.89 15.13 78.69
CA PHE A 273 -62.11 14.00 79.59
C PHE A 273 -61.66 14.29 81.03
N GLU A 274 -60.52 14.95 81.21
CA GLU A 274 -60.05 15.38 82.54
C GLU A 274 -60.98 16.43 83.18
N GLU A 275 -61.47 17.39 82.40
CA GLU A 275 -62.42 18.40 82.87
C GLU A 275 -63.79 17.79 83.23
N THR A 276 -64.32 16.90 82.39
CA THR A 276 -65.57 16.19 82.70
C THR A 276 -65.43 15.30 83.94
N LYS A 277 -64.30 14.60 84.09
CA LYS A 277 -64.01 13.83 85.30
C LYS A 277 -64.00 14.72 86.54
N LYS A 278 -63.37 15.89 86.48
CA LYS A 278 -63.34 16.84 87.58
C LYS A 278 -64.73 17.36 87.95
N GLN A 279 -65.57 17.66 86.96
CA GLN A 279 -66.96 18.07 87.20
C GLN A 279 -67.76 16.97 87.91
N ILE A 280 -67.59 15.70 87.49
CA ILE A 280 -68.23 14.55 88.15
C ILE A 280 -67.75 14.43 89.61
N GLU A 281 -66.45 14.54 89.87
CA GLU A 281 -65.90 14.49 91.24
C GLU A 281 -66.46 15.63 92.11
N GLU A 282 -66.57 16.85 91.58
CA GLU A 282 -67.16 18.00 92.29
C GLU A 282 -68.66 17.83 92.56
N ASP A 283 -69.42 17.24 91.64
CA ASP A 283 -70.84 16.96 91.82
C ASP A 283 -71.07 15.81 92.82
N GLU A 284 -70.26 14.75 92.78
CA GLU A 284 -70.26 13.68 93.79
C GLU A 284 -69.96 14.24 95.19
N ASP A 285 -68.97 15.13 95.32
CA ASP A 285 -68.66 15.80 96.59
C ASP A 285 -69.82 16.67 97.09
N ARG A 286 -70.52 17.36 96.18
CA ARG A 286 -71.73 18.14 96.52
C ARG A 286 -72.87 17.22 96.99
N GLU A 287 -73.10 16.12 96.31
CA GLU A 287 -74.11 15.13 96.73
C GLU A 287 -73.79 14.56 98.11
N ILE A 288 -72.53 14.23 98.38
CA ILE A 288 -72.08 13.77 99.70
C ILE A 288 -72.34 14.84 100.77
N GLN A 289 -72.04 16.11 100.48
CA GLN A 289 -72.31 17.21 101.40
C GLN A 289 -73.81 17.42 101.64
N GLU A 290 -74.64 17.37 100.61
CA GLU A 290 -76.09 17.46 100.75
C GLU A 290 -76.67 16.32 101.58
N ILE A 291 -76.19 15.09 101.35
CA ILE A 291 -76.57 13.90 102.11
C ILE A 291 -76.17 14.09 103.58
N LYS A 292 -74.95 14.56 103.83
CA LYS A 292 -74.46 14.86 105.19
C LYS A 292 -75.34 15.90 105.90
N ILE A 293 -75.70 17.00 105.23
CA ILE A 293 -76.61 18.03 105.77
C ILE A 293 -78.00 17.45 106.06
N LYS A 294 -78.55 16.63 105.14
CA LYS A 294 -79.85 15.96 105.34
C LYS A 294 -79.82 15.04 106.57
N TYR A 295 -78.74 14.29 106.79
CA TYR A 295 -78.60 13.42 107.96
C TYR A 295 -78.37 14.20 109.26
N GLU A 296 -77.59 15.28 109.25
CA GLU A 296 -77.42 16.16 110.42
C GLU A 296 -78.73 16.85 110.82
N ARG A 297 -79.56 17.22 109.85
CA ARG A 297 -80.90 17.79 110.09
C ARG A 297 -81.83 16.74 110.71
N ARG A 298 -81.89 15.53 110.14
CA ARG A 298 -82.67 14.41 110.71
C ARG A 298 -82.23 14.08 112.15
N LEU A 299 -80.94 14.10 112.43
CA LEU A 299 -80.41 13.84 113.77
C LEU A 299 -80.80 14.94 114.78
N ARG A 300 -80.95 16.19 114.34
CA ARG A 300 -81.46 17.29 115.17
C ARG A 300 -82.95 17.14 115.47
N GLU A 301 -83.75 16.85 114.45
CA GLU A 301 -85.20 16.65 114.58
C GLU A 301 -85.53 15.47 115.52
N GLU A 302 -84.78 14.37 115.43
CA GLU A 302 -84.90 13.20 116.33
C GLU A 302 -84.51 13.52 117.78
N ARG A 303 -83.55 14.42 118.02
CA ARG A 303 -83.19 14.84 119.39
C ARG A 303 -84.27 15.72 120.01
N GLU A 304 -84.95 16.54 119.20
CA GLU A 304 -86.02 17.43 119.64
C GLU A 304 -87.33 16.66 119.90
N SER A 305 -87.62 15.63 119.09
CA SER A 305 -88.74 14.72 119.30
C SER A 305 -88.57 13.84 120.55
N ASN A 306 -87.35 13.38 120.85
CA ASN A 306 -87.04 12.58 122.05
C ASN A 306 -87.24 13.38 123.36
N LEU A 307 -86.99 14.70 123.33
CA LEU A 307 -87.25 15.61 124.45
C LEU A 307 -88.75 15.86 124.69
N ARG A 308 -89.58 15.88 123.63
CA ARG A 308 -91.04 16.00 123.74
C ARG A 308 -91.72 14.71 124.22
N LEU A 309 -91.24 13.55 123.75
CA LEU A 309 -91.80 12.23 124.11
C LEU A 309 -91.58 11.83 125.59
N LYS A 310 -90.68 12.51 126.32
CA LYS A 310 -90.56 12.34 127.79
C LYS A 310 -91.63 13.07 128.61
N GLY A 311 -92.38 14.01 128.01
CA GLY A 311 -93.45 14.78 128.70
C GLY A 311 -94.86 14.20 128.54
N GLU A 312 -95.11 13.39 127.50
CA GLU A 312 -96.47 13.01 127.10
C GLU A 312 -96.93 11.63 127.65
N THR A 313 -96.04 10.90 128.34
CA THR A 313 -96.29 9.55 128.88
C THR A 313 -97.32 9.50 130.02
N GLY A 314 -97.70 10.64 130.61
CA GLY A 314 -98.72 10.71 131.69
C GLY A 314 -100.17 10.85 131.23
N ILE A 315 -100.42 11.30 129.99
CA ILE A 315 -101.77 11.71 129.52
C ILE A 315 -102.43 10.62 128.64
N MET A 316 -101.63 9.69 128.10
CA MET A 316 -102.06 8.66 127.14
C MET A 316 -102.98 7.55 127.71
N ARG A 317 -103.19 7.49 129.03
CA ARG A 317 -104.11 6.51 129.65
C ARG A 317 -105.61 6.84 129.47
N LYS A 318 -105.95 8.05 129.00
CA LYS A 318 -107.33 8.51 128.77
C LYS A 318 -107.73 8.64 127.28
N LYS A 319 -106.80 8.46 126.33
CA LYS A 319 -107.07 8.54 124.88
C LYS A 319 -107.42 7.20 124.20
N PHE A 320 -107.42 6.08 124.95
CA PHE A 320 -107.67 4.73 124.40
C PHE A 320 -109.11 4.54 123.86
N ASN A 321 -110.09 5.28 124.36
CA ASN A 321 -111.49 5.15 123.93
C ASN A 321 -111.86 6.02 122.70
N SER A 322 -111.00 6.92 122.23
CA SER A 322 -111.26 7.75 121.04
C SER A 322 -110.76 7.11 119.74
N LEU A 323 -109.82 6.16 119.81
CA LEU A 323 -109.19 5.52 118.65
C LEU A 323 -110.08 4.48 117.92
N GLN A 324 -111.25 4.17 118.45
CA GLN A 324 -112.18 3.24 117.80
C GLN A 324 -113.04 3.90 116.71
N LYS A 325 -113.08 5.24 116.65
CA LYS A 325 -113.81 6.02 115.63
C LYS A 325 -112.96 6.44 114.42
N GLU A 326 -111.63 6.45 114.51
CA GLU A 326 -110.74 6.81 113.39
C GLU A 326 -110.48 5.65 112.40
N ILE A 327 -110.91 4.43 112.74
CA ILE A 327 -110.72 3.22 111.91
C ILE A 327 -111.66 3.21 110.68
N GLU A 328 -112.82 3.84 110.76
CA GLU A 328 -113.80 3.88 109.66
C GLU A 328 -113.39 4.88 108.54
N GLU A 329 -112.68 5.97 108.85
CA GLU A 329 -112.21 6.94 107.84
C GLU A 329 -111.03 6.41 107.01
N ARG A 330 -110.12 5.62 107.59
CA ARG A 330 -108.98 5.02 106.87
C ARG A 330 -109.37 3.96 105.84
N SER A 331 -110.59 3.44 105.89
CA SER A 331 -111.07 2.43 104.92
C SER A 331 -111.41 3.05 103.56
N ASN A 332 -111.87 4.31 103.52
CA ASN A 332 -112.24 4.99 102.28
C ASN A 332 -111.01 5.44 101.45
N ASP A 333 -109.89 5.80 102.09
CA ASP A 333 -108.63 6.16 101.41
C ASP A 333 -107.94 4.96 100.74
N ILE A 334 -108.19 3.74 101.22
CA ILE A 334 -107.65 2.50 100.63
C ILE A 334 -108.32 2.20 99.28
N GLU A 335 -109.56 2.63 99.10
CA GLU A 335 -110.36 2.33 97.90
C GLU A 335 -109.97 3.22 96.70
N THR A 336 -109.57 4.47 96.95
CA THR A 336 -109.07 5.40 95.91
C THR A 336 -107.69 4.98 95.39
N MET A 337 -106.76 4.58 96.28
CA MET A 337 -105.43 4.09 95.89
C MET A 337 -105.48 2.78 95.09
N ARG A 338 -106.48 1.92 95.35
CA ARG A 338 -106.72 0.70 94.55
C ARG A 338 -107.11 1.01 93.10
N MET A 339 -107.88 2.07 92.85
CA MET A 339 -108.26 2.46 91.49
C MET A 339 -107.08 3.01 90.68
N GLU A 340 -106.14 3.74 91.30
CA GLU A 340 -104.92 4.19 90.63
C GLU A 340 -103.95 3.03 90.34
N GLN A 341 -103.84 2.08 91.27
CA GLN A 341 -103.06 0.85 91.07
C GLN A 341 -103.56 0.07 89.84
N GLN A 342 -104.89 0.02 89.63
CA GLN A 342 -105.50 -0.64 88.47
C GLN A 342 -105.16 0.04 87.14
N LYS A 343 -105.10 1.38 87.12
CA LYS A 343 -104.70 2.15 85.91
C LYS A 343 -103.23 1.90 85.55
N LEU A 344 -102.34 1.94 86.54
CA LEU A 344 -100.91 1.68 86.34
C LEU A 344 -100.66 0.22 85.87
N GLN A 345 -101.41 -0.75 86.40
CA GLN A 345 -101.36 -2.14 85.89
C GLN A 345 -101.78 -2.25 84.41
N GLY A 346 -102.70 -1.41 83.94
CA GLY A 346 -103.08 -1.35 82.52
C GLY A 346 -101.92 -0.89 81.62
N VAL A 347 -101.20 0.15 82.04
CA VAL A 347 -100.04 0.69 81.30
C VAL A 347 -98.86 -0.29 81.29
N ILE A 348 -98.62 -0.98 82.41
CA ILE A 348 -97.59 -2.02 82.48
C ILE A 348 -97.90 -3.14 81.47
N LYS A 349 -99.16 -3.60 81.38
CA LYS A 349 -99.55 -4.64 80.43
C LYS A 349 -99.40 -4.23 78.97
N SER A 350 -99.62 -2.96 78.61
CA SER A 350 -99.37 -2.49 77.25
C SER A 350 -97.88 -2.45 76.93
N LEU A 351 -97.05 -1.95 77.85
CA LEU A 351 -95.59 -1.92 77.68
C LEU A 351 -94.98 -3.32 77.62
N GLU A 352 -95.48 -4.27 78.43
CA GLU A 352 -95.08 -5.68 78.37
C GLU A 352 -95.37 -6.30 76.99
N LYS A 353 -96.48 -5.91 76.35
CA LYS A 353 -96.84 -6.36 75.01
C LYS A 353 -95.91 -5.78 73.94
N ASP A 354 -95.54 -4.51 74.06
CA ASP A 354 -94.60 -3.85 73.14
C ASP A 354 -93.19 -4.42 73.27
N VAL A 355 -92.74 -4.71 74.50
CA VAL A 355 -91.48 -5.43 74.77
C VAL A 355 -91.50 -6.83 74.14
N LEU A 356 -92.63 -7.53 74.19
CA LEU A 356 -92.80 -8.84 73.53
C LEU A 356 -92.75 -8.74 72.00
N GLY A 357 -93.27 -7.65 71.42
CA GLY A 357 -93.16 -7.36 69.99
C GLY A 357 -91.72 -7.12 69.56
N LEU A 358 -91.00 -6.24 70.27
CA LEU A 358 -89.60 -5.92 69.98
C LEU A 358 -88.68 -7.13 70.16
N LYS A 359 -88.93 -7.98 71.16
CA LYS A 359 -88.18 -9.23 71.34
C LYS A 359 -88.34 -10.19 70.16
N ARG A 360 -89.52 -10.23 69.53
CA ARG A 360 -89.77 -11.06 68.34
C ARG A 360 -89.03 -10.52 67.13
N GLU A 361 -89.00 -9.20 66.94
CA GLU A 361 -88.29 -8.57 65.83
C GLU A 361 -86.76 -8.74 65.96
N ILE A 362 -86.22 -8.69 67.18
CA ILE A 362 -84.81 -9.01 67.45
C ILE A 362 -84.51 -10.46 67.07
N GLN A 363 -85.38 -11.40 67.48
CA GLN A 363 -85.20 -12.82 67.18
C GLN A 363 -85.21 -13.11 65.67
N GLU A 364 -86.08 -12.47 64.89
CA GLU A 364 -86.11 -12.59 63.42
C GLU A 364 -84.84 -12.00 62.76
N ARG A 365 -84.30 -10.90 63.30
CA ARG A 365 -83.03 -10.33 62.81
C ARG A 365 -81.83 -11.22 63.16
N ASP A 366 -81.81 -11.83 64.34
CA ASP A 366 -80.74 -12.75 64.75
C ASP A 366 -80.70 -14.01 63.88
N GLU A 367 -81.85 -14.58 63.53
CA GLU A 367 -81.93 -15.71 62.58
C GLU A 367 -81.38 -15.33 61.20
N THR A 368 -81.70 -14.12 60.71
CA THR A 368 -81.20 -13.60 59.44
C THR A 368 -79.68 -13.38 59.46
N ILE A 369 -79.14 -12.91 60.59
CA ILE A 369 -77.69 -12.73 60.78
C ILE A 369 -77.00 -14.10 60.76
N GLN A 370 -77.57 -15.09 61.46
CA GLN A 370 -77.00 -16.43 61.56
C GLN A 370 -76.91 -17.14 60.19
N ASP A 371 -77.88 -16.93 59.31
CA ASP A 371 -77.85 -17.45 57.94
C ASP A 371 -76.79 -16.75 57.07
N LYS A 372 -76.58 -15.44 57.24
CA LYS A 372 -75.50 -14.71 56.54
C LYS A 372 -74.12 -15.15 57.04
N GLU A 373 -73.96 -15.39 58.33
CA GLU A 373 -72.71 -15.89 58.91
C GLU A 373 -72.33 -17.28 58.39
N LYS A 374 -73.30 -18.22 58.29
CA LYS A 374 -73.07 -19.53 57.66
C LYS A 374 -72.59 -19.39 56.22
N ARG A 375 -73.18 -18.48 55.44
CA ARG A 375 -72.77 -18.24 54.05
C ARG A 375 -71.36 -17.65 53.92
N ILE A 376 -70.96 -16.79 54.86
CA ILE A 376 -69.59 -16.27 54.93
C ILE A 376 -68.60 -17.39 55.27
N TYR A 377 -68.96 -18.31 56.18
CA TYR A 377 -68.14 -19.45 56.53
C TYR A 377 -67.87 -20.36 55.33
N ASP A 378 -68.89 -20.69 54.54
CA ASP A 378 -68.74 -21.52 53.33
C ASP A 378 -67.87 -20.85 52.25
N LEU A 379 -67.99 -19.53 52.08
CA LEU A 379 -67.15 -18.77 51.15
C LEU A 379 -65.68 -18.71 51.62
N LYS A 380 -65.43 -18.55 52.92
CA LYS A 380 -64.06 -18.62 53.48
C LYS A 380 -63.42 -19.99 53.21
N LYS A 381 -64.16 -21.08 53.36
CA LYS A 381 -63.66 -22.43 53.10
C LYS A 381 -63.30 -22.64 51.63
N LYS A 382 -64.15 -22.18 50.70
CA LYS A 382 -63.83 -22.19 49.25
C LYS A 382 -62.62 -21.33 48.91
N ASN A 383 -62.43 -20.19 49.58
CA ASN A 383 -61.28 -19.33 49.35
C ASN A 383 -59.95 -19.99 49.80
N GLN A 384 -59.98 -20.71 50.93
CA GLN A 384 -58.83 -21.51 51.38
C GLN A 384 -58.49 -22.67 50.43
N GLU A 385 -59.48 -23.25 49.74
CA GLU A 385 -59.24 -24.27 48.71
C GLU A 385 -58.57 -23.66 47.46
N LEU A 386 -59.00 -22.46 47.04
CA LEU A 386 -58.39 -21.73 45.92
C LEU A 386 -56.93 -21.32 46.20
N GLU A 387 -56.60 -20.95 47.44
CA GLU A 387 -55.21 -20.71 47.83
C GLU A 387 -54.34 -21.97 47.70
N LYS A 388 -54.86 -23.15 48.06
CA LYS A 388 -54.13 -24.42 47.86
C LYS A 388 -53.89 -24.71 46.37
N PHE A 389 -54.85 -24.44 45.50
CA PHE A 389 -54.65 -24.56 44.05
C PHE A 389 -53.60 -23.57 43.53
N LYS A 390 -53.57 -22.35 44.04
CA LYS A 390 -52.53 -21.36 43.70
C LYS A 390 -51.13 -21.86 44.05
N PHE A 391 -50.94 -22.45 45.23
CA PHE A 391 -49.64 -23.04 45.62
C PHE A 391 -49.20 -24.19 44.71
N VAL A 392 -50.13 -25.06 44.28
CA VAL A 392 -49.81 -26.15 43.35
C VAL A 392 -49.43 -25.61 41.97
N LEU A 393 -50.13 -24.58 41.49
CA LEU A 393 -49.82 -23.93 40.21
C LEU A 393 -48.48 -23.19 40.26
N ASP A 394 -48.19 -22.47 41.35
CA ASP A 394 -46.90 -21.79 41.55
C ASP A 394 -45.74 -22.80 41.65
N TYR A 395 -45.95 -23.96 42.26
CA TYR A 395 -44.98 -25.05 42.26
C TYR A 395 -44.76 -25.60 40.85
N LYS A 396 -45.82 -25.78 40.07
CA LYS A 396 -45.71 -26.24 38.67
C LYS A 396 -45.01 -25.23 37.77
N ILE A 397 -45.24 -23.93 37.97
CA ILE A 397 -44.54 -22.86 37.27
C ILE A 397 -43.05 -22.86 37.63
N LYS A 398 -42.69 -23.04 38.92
CA LYS A 398 -41.29 -23.16 39.34
C LYS A 398 -40.60 -24.39 38.76
N GLU A 399 -41.29 -25.53 38.71
CA GLU A 399 -40.77 -26.76 38.10
C GLU A 399 -40.51 -26.58 36.59
N LEU A 400 -41.45 -25.95 35.87
CA LEU A 400 -41.29 -25.66 34.44
C LEU A 400 -40.17 -24.65 34.18
N LYS A 401 -40.02 -23.60 35.02
CA LYS A 401 -38.90 -22.66 34.92
C LYS A 401 -37.54 -23.35 35.12
N LYS A 402 -37.45 -24.29 36.07
CA LYS A 402 -36.24 -25.08 36.31
C LYS A 402 -35.87 -26.02 35.15
N GLN A 403 -36.82 -26.39 34.30
CA GLN A 403 -36.58 -27.16 33.08
C GLN A 403 -36.21 -26.28 31.86
N ILE A 404 -36.56 -25.00 31.88
CA ILE A 404 -36.22 -24.04 30.82
C ILE A 404 -34.78 -23.54 30.98
N GLU A 405 -34.31 -23.34 32.21
CA GLU A 405 -32.97 -22.86 32.54
C GLU A 405 -31.81 -23.68 31.88
N PRO A 406 -31.77 -25.02 31.92
CA PRO A 406 -30.74 -25.78 31.20
C PRO A 406 -30.87 -25.65 29.68
N ARG A 407 -32.10 -25.54 29.15
CA ARG A 407 -32.32 -25.36 27.71
C ARG A 407 -31.87 -23.97 27.23
N GLU A 408 -32.04 -22.93 28.05
CA GLU A 408 -31.54 -21.60 27.74
C GLU A 408 -30.01 -21.55 27.77
N ASN A 409 -29.38 -22.24 28.72
CA ASN A 409 -27.92 -22.38 28.77
C ASN A 409 -27.38 -23.19 27.57
N ASP A 410 -28.06 -24.26 27.16
CA ASP A 410 -27.70 -25.03 25.96
C ASP A 410 -27.86 -24.19 24.68
N ILE A 411 -28.93 -23.39 24.58
CA ILE A 411 -29.13 -22.45 23.46
C ILE A 411 -28.01 -21.40 23.45
N LYS A 412 -27.59 -20.91 24.61
CA LYS A 412 -26.48 -19.95 24.71
C LYS A 412 -25.16 -20.58 24.26
N ALA A 413 -24.85 -21.79 24.72
CA ALA A 413 -23.66 -22.53 24.29
C ALA A 413 -23.68 -22.83 22.78
N MET A 414 -24.84 -23.23 22.23
CA MET A 414 -24.99 -23.43 20.79
C MET A 414 -24.82 -22.13 20.00
N LYS A 415 -25.28 -20.99 20.51
CA LYS A 415 -25.06 -19.68 19.87
C LYS A 415 -23.59 -19.28 19.87
N GLU A 416 -22.88 -19.52 20.97
CA GLU A 416 -21.43 -19.27 21.07
C GLU A 416 -20.66 -20.16 20.08
N GLN A 417 -21.01 -21.45 19.97
CA GLN A 417 -20.43 -22.35 18.96
C GLN A 417 -20.74 -21.92 17.52
N ILE A 418 -21.95 -21.42 17.26
CA ILE A 418 -22.31 -20.88 15.93
C ILE A 418 -21.45 -19.66 15.61
N GLN A 419 -21.25 -18.74 16.57
CA GLN A 419 -20.38 -17.58 16.36
C GLN A 419 -18.91 -17.97 16.12
N GLU A 420 -18.38 -18.95 16.85
CA GLU A 420 -17.03 -19.47 16.62
C GLU A 420 -16.91 -20.09 15.23
N MET A 421 -17.88 -20.92 14.83
CA MET A 421 -17.92 -21.55 13.51
C MET A 421 -18.11 -20.52 12.38
N GLU A 422 -18.90 -19.47 12.58
CA GLU A 422 -19.02 -18.34 11.65
C GLU A 422 -17.68 -17.61 11.49
N GLY A 423 -16.95 -17.40 12.59
CA GLY A 423 -15.60 -16.84 12.56
C GLY A 423 -14.60 -17.73 11.82
N GLU A 424 -14.68 -19.05 12.00
CA GLU A 424 -13.88 -20.01 11.23
C GLU A 424 -14.25 -20.01 9.74
N LEU A 425 -15.54 -19.98 9.41
CA LEU A 425 -16.04 -19.85 8.04
C LEU A 425 -15.52 -18.57 7.36
N GLU A 426 -15.51 -17.45 8.07
CA GLU A 426 -14.99 -16.20 7.54
C GLU A 426 -13.47 -16.27 7.28
N ARG A 427 -12.72 -16.95 8.15
CA ARG A 427 -11.28 -17.23 7.93
C ARG A 427 -11.08 -18.12 6.71
N PHE A 428 -11.85 -19.21 6.58
CA PHE A 428 -11.80 -20.07 5.40
C PHE A 428 -12.19 -19.33 4.13
N HIS A 429 -13.16 -18.42 4.19
CA HIS A 429 -13.57 -17.63 3.03
C HIS A 429 -12.45 -16.68 2.58
N LYS A 430 -11.77 -16.02 3.52
CA LYS A 430 -10.58 -15.20 3.23
C LYS A 430 -9.44 -16.03 2.63
N GLN A 431 -9.17 -17.22 3.17
CA GLN A 431 -8.16 -18.14 2.62
C GLN A 431 -8.53 -18.64 1.23
N ASN A 432 -9.79 -19.02 0.99
CA ASN A 432 -10.27 -19.45 -0.32
C ASN A 432 -10.18 -18.31 -1.34
N MET A 433 -10.55 -17.09 -0.98
CA MET A 433 -10.39 -15.92 -1.85
C MET A 433 -8.92 -15.69 -2.20
N GLN A 434 -8.00 -15.85 -1.24
CA GLN A 434 -6.56 -15.75 -1.51
C GLN A 434 -6.06 -16.88 -2.42
N LEU A 435 -6.52 -18.12 -2.21
CA LEU A 435 -6.18 -19.25 -3.07
C LEU A 435 -6.73 -19.07 -4.49
N GLU A 436 -7.94 -18.53 -4.64
CA GLU A 436 -8.51 -18.19 -5.95
C GLU A 436 -7.66 -17.13 -6.67
N LEU A 437 -7.24 -16.07 -5.98
CA LEU A 437 -6.32 -15.08 -6.53
C LEU A 437 -5.01 -15.74 -6.98
N ASN A 438 -4.41 -16.57 -6.13
CA ASN A 438 -3.18 -17.31 -6.48
C ASN A 438 -3.39 -18.23 -7.70
N ILE A 439 -4.53 -18.92 -7.79
CA ILE A 439 -4.88 -19.76 -8.96
C ILE A 439 -5.00 -18.89 -10.21
N THR A 440 -5.62 -17.71 -10.12
CA THR A 440 -5.74 -16.81 -11.27
C THR A 440 -4.38 -16.28 -11.73
N GLU A 441 -3.48 -15.92 -10.80
CA GLU A 441 -2.12 -15.50 -11.12
C GLU A 441 -1.31 -16.63 -11.76
N LEU A 442 -1.35 -17.84 -11.19
CA LEU A 442 -0.67 -19.01 -11.74
C LEU A 442 -1.20 -19.37 -13.13
N ARG A 443 -2.51 -19.26 -13.36
CA ARG A 443 -3.11 -19.44 -14.70
C ARG A 443 -2.64 -18.40 -15.70
N GLN A 444 -2.46 -17.14 -15.29
CA GLN A 444 -1.92 -16.09 -16.16
C GLN A 444 -0.45 -16.35 -16.49
N LYS A 445 0.36 -16.75 -15.50
CA LYS A 445 1.75 -17.15 -15.71
C LYS A 445 1.84 -18.35 -16.66
N LEU A 446 1.02 -19.38 -16.46
CA LEU A 446 0.96 -20.54 -17.35
C LEU A 446 0.64 -20.14 -18.79
N LYS A 447 -0.35 -19.25 -18.99
CA LYS A 447 -0.67 -18.74 -20.33
C LYS A 447 0.48 -17.95 -20.97
N ALA A 448 1.22 -17.17 -20.18
CA ALA A 448 2.37 -16.43 -20.68
C ALA A 448 3.49 -17.40 -21.09
N THR A 449 3.82 -18.39 -20.25
CA THR A 449 4.82 -19.41 -20.55
C THR A 449 4.43 -20.30 -21.71
N ASP A 450 3.14 -20.65 -21.85
CA ASP A 450 2.64 -21.41 -23.01
C ASP A 450 2.81 -20.61 -24.31
N HIS A 451 2.57 -19.29 -24.25
CA HIS A 451 2.75 -18.42 -25.41
C HIS A 451 4.23 -18.28 -25.80
N GLU A 452 5.14 -18.18 -24.83
CA GLU A 452 6.58 -18.19 -25.05
C GLU A 452 7.06 -19.54 -25.60
N MET A 453 6.59 -20.65 -25.02
CA MET A 453 6.89 -21.99 -25.52
C MET A 453 6.43 -22.16 -26.97
N HIS A 454 5.24 -21.68 -27.33
CA HIS A 454 4.78 -21.73 -28.72
C HIS A 454 5.62 -20.86 -29.66
N LYS A 455 6.11 -19.69 -29.21
CA LYS A 455 7.05 -18.88 -30.00
C LYS A 455 8.36 -19.60 -30.23
N GLU A 456 8.93 -20.23 -29.20
CA GLU A 456 10.18 -21.00 -29.34
C GLU A 456 10.00 -22.24 -30.20
N GLN A 457 8.88 -22.99 -30.05
CA GLN A 457 8.55 -24.11 -30.94
C GLN A 457 8.39 -23.67 -32.40
N GLN A 458 7.84 -22.47 -32.64
CA GLN A 458 7.71 -21.96 -33.99
C GLN A 458 9.09 -21.60 -34.57
N LYS A 459 9.96 -20.94 -33.79
CA LYS A 459 11.35 -20.67 -34.20
C LYS A 459 12.12 -21.96 -34.49
N GLU A 460 11.94 -22.99 -33.66
CA GLU A 460 12.55 -24.30 -33.87
C GLU A 460 12.08 -24.91 -35.20
N ARG A 461 10.77 -24.91 -35.47
CA ARG A 461 10.21 -25.39 -36.73
C ARG A 461 10.72 -24.61 -37.94
N ASP A 462 10.81 -23.29 -37.82
CA ASP A 462 11.30 -22.42 -38.89
C ASP A 462 12.79 -22.67 -39.17
N MET A 463 13.60 -22.85 -38.12
CA MET A 463 15.01 -23.21 -38.23
C MET A 463 15.20 -24.63 -38.78
N GLU A 464 14.41 -25.61 -38.34
CA GLU A 464 14.43 -26.96 -38.91
C GLU A 464 14.06 -26.95 -40.40
N ALA A 465 13.07 -26.14 -40.79
CA ALA A 465 12.70 -25.97 -42.19
C ALA A 465 13.83 -25.33 -43.00
N LEU A 466 14.53 -24.32 -42.43
CA LEU A 466 15.71 -23.71 -43.05
C LEU A 466 16.84 -24.72 -43.23
N VAL A 467 17.15 -25.51 -42.20
CA VAL A 467 18.18 -26.56 -42.24
C VAL A 467 17.80 -27.65 -43.25
N LYS A 468 16.53 -28.06 -43.33
CA LYS A 468 16.06 -29.01 -44.34
C LYS A 468 16.22 -28.45 -45.74
N ARG A 469 15.82 -27.20 -45.99
CA ARG A 469 16.01 -26.52 -47.28
C ARG A 469 17.49 -26.44 -47.67
N PHE A 470 18.35 -26.04 -46.74
CA PHE A 470 19.80 -26.01 -46.97
C PHE A 470 20.36 -27.41 -47.29
N LYS A 471 19.95 -28.45 -46.55
CA LYS A 471 20.36 -29.83 -46.82
C LYS A 471 19.92 -30.31 -48.20
N THR A 472 18.70 -29.98 -48.63
CA THR A 472 18.20 -30.31 -49.97
C THR A 472 18.99 -29.57 -51.05
N ASP A 473 19.20 -28.26 -50.89
CA ASP A 473 19.98 -27.45 -51.83
C ASP A 473 21.43 -27.94 -51.92
N LEU A 474 22.05 -28.28 -50.79
CA LEU A 474 23.40 -28.87 -50.73
C LEU A 474 23.44 -30.25 -51.42
N HIS A 475 22.45 -31.11 -51.20
CA HIS A 475 22.36 -32.41 -51.85
C HIS A 475 22.24 -32.27 -53.38
N ASN A 476 21.47 -31.29 -53.85
CA ASN A 476 21.37 -30.96 -55.27
C ASN A 476 22.73 -30.50 -55.84
N CYS A 477 23.50 -29.70 -55.09
CA CYS A 477 24.84 -29.29 -55.50
C CYS A 477 25.87 -30.44 -55.53
N VAL A 478 25.78 -31.38 -54.59
CA VAL A 478 26.61 -32.60 -54.60
C VAL A 478 26.34 -33.47 -55.84
N GLY A 479 25.16 -33.38 -56.44
CA GLY A 479 24.86 -34.02 -57.74
C GLY A 479 25.80 -33.59 -58.87
N PHE A 480 26.44 -32.42 -58.78
CA PHE A 480 27.39 -31.89 -59.77
C PHE A 480 28.86 -32.18 -59.44
N ILE A 481 29.15 -33.13 -58.54
CA ILE A 481 30.54 -33.38 -58.06
C ILE A 481 31.52 -33.78 -59.18
N GLN A 482 31.02 -34.32 -60.29
CA GLN A 482 31.83 -34.68 -61.47
C GLN A 482 32.04 -33.51 -62.46
N GLU A 483 31.38 -32.36 -62.25
CA GLU A 483 31.44 -31.18 -63.10
C GLU A 483 31.97 -29.95 -62.32
N PRO A 484 33.30 -29.72 -62.31
CA PRO A 484 33.94 -28.74 -61.41
C PRO A 484 33.46 -27.29 -61.57
N LYS A 485 33.05 -26.89 -62.78
CA LYS A 485 32.57 -25.53 -63.07
C LYS A 485 31.17 -25.29 -62.49
N LYS A 486 30.24 -26.23 -62.70
CA LYS A 486 28.86 -26.13 -62.18
C LYS A 486 28.81 -26.31 -60.66
N LEU A 487 29.67 -27.15 -60.09
CA LEU A 487 29.80 -27.27 -58.64
C LEU A 487 30.24 -25.96 -57.99
N LYS A 488 31.22 -25.26 -58.58
CA LYS A 488 31.68 -23.95 -58.10
C LYS A 488 30.59 -22.89 -58.16
N GLU A 489 29.79 -22.89 -59.23
CA GLU A 489 28.64 -21.99 -59.37
C GLU A 489 27.54 -22.31 -58.35
N GLY A 490 27.16 -23.58 -58.18
CA GLY A 490 26.15 -23.98 -57.19
C GLY A 490 26.54 -23.70 -55.74
N ILE A 491 27.82 -23.86 -55.38
CA ILE A 491 28.32 -23.49 -54.03
C ILE A 491 28.31 -21.97 -53.84
N ARG A 492 28.62 -21.19 -54.89
CA ARG A 492 28.56 -19.72 -54.84
C ARG A 492 27.11 -19.24 -54.66
N GLU A 493 26.15 -19.85 -55.36
CA GLU A 493 24.71 -19.56 -55.19
C GLU A 493 24.21 -19.92 -53.78
N LEU A 494 24.66 -21.04 -53.20
CA LEU A 494 24.38 -21.40 -51.79
C LEU A 494 24.95 -20.36 -50.81
N TYR A 495 26.17 -19.88 -51.06
CA TYR A 495 26.80 -18.85 -50.23
C TYR A 495 26.03 -17.52 -50.30
N ASP A 496 25.66 -17.06 -51.49
CA ASP A 496 24.91 -15.82 -51.65
C ASP A 496 23.51 -15.93 -51.01
N LYS A 497 22.85 -17.09 -51.13
CA LYS A 497 21.48 -17.32 -50.62
C LYS A 497 21.39 -17.48 -49.10
N TYR A 498 22.36 -18.13 -48.45
CA TYR A 498 22.27 -18.43 -47.01
C TYR A 498 23.26 -17.63 -46.15
N VAL A 499 24.29 -17.01 -46.73
CA VAL A 499 25.30 -16.23 -46.00
C VAL A 499 25.18 -14.73 -46.28
N GLN A 500 25.02 -14.29 -47.54
CA GLN A 500 24.86 -12.85 -47.83
C GLN A 500 23.45 -12.30 -47.51
N GLN A 501 22.41 -13.14 -47.53
CA GLN A 501 21.08 -12.71 -47.08
C GLN A 501 21.02 -12.40 -45.57
N ALA A 502 22.03 -12.78 -44.76
CA ALA A 502 22.12 -12.35 -43.36
C ALA A 502 22.49 -10.85 -43.23
N ASP A 503 23.26 -10.31 -44.17
CA ASP A 503 23.61 -8.88 -44.22
C ASP A 503 22.55 -8.04 -44.96
N MET A 504 21.70 -8.67 -45.78
CA MET A 504 20.57 -8.02 -46.46
C MET A 504 19.28 -7.94 -45.61
N VAL A 505 19.31 -8.42 -44.36
CA VAL A 505 18.18 -8.31 -43.42
C VAL A 505 17.94 -6.85 -42.98
N GLU A 506 18.92 -5.95 -43.08
CA GLU A 506 18.72 -4.54 -42.72
C GLU A 506 17.81 -3.77 -43.70
N ILE A 507 17.65 -4.21 -44.95
CA ILE A 507 16.81 -3.52 -45.94
C ILE A 507 15.38 -4.08 -45.99
N VAL A 508 15.19 -5.38 -45.74
CA VAL A 508 13.85 -5.98 -45.54
C VAL A 508 13.32 -5.70 -44.13
N GLY A 509 14.22 -5.43 -43.18
CA GLY A 509 13.93 -4.94 -41.83
C GLY A 509 12.99 -3.73 -41.82
N VAL A 510 13.18 -2.79 -42.75
CA VAL A 510 12.34 -1.58 -42.84
C VAL A 510 10.89 -1.91 -43.17
N ASP A 511 10.62 -2.87 -44.05
CA ASP A 511 9.25 -3.25 -44.43
C ASP A 511 8.60 -4.13 -43.35
N THR A 512 9.37 -5.02 -42.71
CA THR A 512 8.90 -5.77 -41.53
C THR A 512 8.71 -4.90 -40.30
N ASP A 513 9.50 -3.84 -40.12
CA ASP A 513 9.37 -2.88 -39.03
C ASP A 513 8.17 -1.96 -39.28
N LEU A 514 7.92 -1.53 -40.52
CA LEU A 514 6.71 -0.81 -40.89
C LEU A 514 5.47 -1.66 -40.64
N GLN A 515 5.53 -2.95 -40.99
CA GLN A 515 4.44 -3.89 -40.73
C GLN A 515 4.26 -4.16 -39.23
N GLN A 516 5.34 -4.36 -38.47
CA GLN A 516 5.29 -4.51 -37.01
C GLN A 516 4.80 -3.25 -36.30
N GLU A 517 5.17 -2.07 -36.78
CA GLU A 517 4.71 -0.80 -36.26
C GLU A 517 3.22 -0.60 -36.57
N TYR A 518 2.76 -1.02 -37.75
CA TYR A 518 1.34 -1.11 -38.09
C TYR A 518 0.59 -2.11 -37.19
N THR A 519 1.16 -3.29 -36.89
CA THR A 519 0.55 -4.25 -35.96
C THR A 519 0.52 -3.70 -34.54
N ARG A 520 1.56 -2.99 -34.09
CA ARG A 520 1.62 -2.34 -32.77
C ARG A 520 0.60 -1.22 -32.65
N GLN A 521 0.46 -0.38 -33.67
CA GLN A 521 -0.55 0.69 -33.72
C GLN A 521 -1.96 0.10 -33.75
N ARG A 522 -2.19 -0.96 -34.53
CA ARG A 522 -3.45 -1.69 -34.55
C ARG A 522 -3.77 -2.33 -33.21
N GLU A 523 -2.82 -3.00 -32.57
CA GLU A 523 -3.00 -3.55 -31.22
C GLU A 523 -3.25 -2.46 -30.17
N HIS A 524 -2.59 -1.31 -30.28
CA HIS A 524 -2.85 -0.18 -29.39
C HIS A 524 -4.27 0.35 -29.57
N LEU A 525 -4.73 0.50 -30.81
CA LEU A 525 -6.10 0.90 -31.12
C LEU A 525 -7.11 -0.16 -30.67
N GLU A 526 -6.83 -1.45 -30.84
CA GLU A 526 -7.67 -2.54 -30.35
C GLU A 526 -7.74 -2.58 -28.82
N ARG A 527 -6.63 -2.35 -28.10
CA ARG A 527 -6.61 -2.21 -26.64
C ARG A 527 -7.37 -0.96 -26.17
N ASN A 528 -7.22 0.16 -26.87
CA ASN A 528 -7.96 1.39 -26.58
C ASN A 528 -9.46 1.19 -26.83
N LEU A 529 -9.84 0.52 -27.91
CA LEU A 529 -11.23 0.20 -28.22
C LEU A 529 -11.82 -0.80 -27.23
N ALA A 530 -11.05 -1.79 -26.78
CA ALA A 530 -11.47 -2.74 -25.74
C ALA A 530 -11.64 -2.05 -24.38
N THR A 531 -10.75 -1.13 -24.01
CA THR A 531 -10.88 -0.35 -22.77
C THR A 531 -12.04 0.64 -22.85
N LEU A 532 -12.26 1.30 -23.98
CA LEU A 532 -13.45 2.13 -24.23
C LEU A 532 -14.74 1.32 -24.16
N LYS A 533 -14.82 0.14 -24.81
CA LYS A 533 -15.97 -0.77 -24.68
C LYS A 533 -16.21 -1.18 -23.23
N LYS A 534 -15.15 -1.50 -22.49
CA LYS A 534 -15.26 -1.87 -21.07
C LYS A 534 -15.71 -0.69 -20.20
N LYS A 535 -15.29 0.54 -20.52
CA LYS A 535 -15.77 1.76 -19.86
C LYS A 535 -17.26 2.00 -20.16
N VAL A 536 -17.69 1.88 -21.42
CA VAL A 536 -19.10 2.03 -21.82
C VAL A 536 -19.99 1.00 -21.13
N VAL A 537 -19.56 -0.27 -21.06
CA VAL A 537 -20.32 -1.32 -20.34
C VAL A 537 -20.41 -1.01 -18.85
N LYS A 538 -19.28 -0.64 -18.21
CA LYS A 538 -19.29 -0.22 -16.80
C LYS A 538 -20.18 0.98 -16.54
N GLU A 539 -20.13 1.99 -17.40
CA GLU A 539 -20.96 3.20 -17.28
C GLU A 539 -22.44 2.86 -17.46
N SER A 540 -22.78 1.93 -18.37
CA SER A 540 -24.14 1.42 -18.51
C SER A 540 -24.63 0.62 -17.29
N GLU A 541 -23.74 -0.15 -16.65
CA GLU A 541 -24.03 -0.88 -15.41
C GLU A 541 -24.21 0.06 -14.21
N ILE A 542 -23.37 1.10 -14.10
CA ILE A 542 -23.49 2.17 -13.10
C ILE A 542 -24.81 2.91 -13.29
N HIS A 543 -25.14 3.33 -14.52
CA HIS A 543 -26.42 3.96 -14.81
C HIS A 543 -27.61 3.05 -14.51
N ARG A 544 -27.50 1.75 -14.77
CA ARG A 544 -28.54 0.77 -14.41
C ARG A 544 -28.70 0.64 -12.90
N ALA A 545 -27.60 0.59 -12.15
CA ALA A 545 -27.60 0.54 -10.70
C ALA A 545 -28.16 1.83 -10.07
N ASP A 546 -27.77 3.00 -10.59
CA ASP A 546 -28.30 4.30 -10.18
C ASP A 546 -29.80 4.40 -10.46
N ASN A 547 -30.27 3.97 -11.62
CA ASN A 547 -31.71 3.93 -11.93
C ASN A 547 -32.48 3.01 -10.98
N VAL A 548 -31.92 1.86 -10.61
CA VAL A 548 -32.54 0.96 -9.62
C VAL A 548 -32.55 1.60 -8.23
N ARG A 549 -31.46 2.28 -7.83
CA ARG A 549 -31.40 3.02 -6.55
C ARG A 549 -32.45 4.13 -6.51
N ILE A 550 -32.51 4.96 -7.55
CA ILE A 550 -33.51 6.04 -7.68
C ILE A 550 -34.93 5.46 -7.67
N MET A 551 -35.17 4.32 -8.33
CA MET A 551 -36.46 3.63 -8.26
C MET A 551 -36.80 3.17 -6.84
N GLN A 552 -35.85 2.62 -6.09
CA GLN A 552 -36.05 2.20 -4.71
C GLN A 552 -36.31 3.39 -3.78
N GLU A 553 -35.54 4.48 -3.92
CA GLU A 553 -35.75 5.74 -3.20
C GLU A 553 -37.13 6.31 -3.51
N ASN A 554 -37.54 6.35 -4.78
CA ASN A 554 -38.88 6.78 -5.18
C ASN A 554 -39.98 5.90 -4.58
N VAL A 555 -39.77 4.57 -4.51
CA VAL A 555 -40.73 3.67 -3.86
C VAL A 555 -40.83 3.93 -2.36
N SER A 556 -39.71 4.20 -1.69
CA SER A 556 -39.70 4.56 -0.26
C SER A 556 -40.36 5.91 -0.01
N LEU A 557 -40.06 6.94 -0.81
CA LEU A 557 -40.72 8.24 -0.75
C LEU A 557 -42.23 8.15 -1.02
N ILE A 558 -42.66 7.30 -1.95
CA ILE A 558 -44.09 7.03 -2.17
C ILE A 558 -44.73 6.36 -0.95
N LYS A 559 -44.02 5.47 -0.25
CA LYS A 559 -44.52 4.88 0.99
C LYS A 559 -44.65 5.92 2.10
N GLU A 560 -43.64 6.76 2.30
CA GLU A 560 -43.68 7.87 3.26
C GLU A 560 -44.80 8.86 2.94
N ILE A 561 -44.96 9.27 1.68
CA ILE A 561 -46.07 10.12 1.25
C ILE A 561 -47.42 9.47 1.55
N ASN A 562 -47.54 8.15 1.36
CA ASN A 562 -48.78 7.43 1.67
C ASN A 562 -49.03 7.29 3.17
N GLU A 563 -47.99 7.13 3.99
CA GLU A 563 -48.08 7.16 5.45
C GLU A 563 -48.48 8.54 5.94
N LEU A 564 -47.81 9.59 5.49
CA LEU A 564 -48.18 10.98 5.79
C LEU A 564 -49.62 11.29 5.35
N ARG A 565 -50.09 10.77 4.20
CA ARG A 565 -51.50 10.90 3.79
C ARG A 565 -52.46 10.18 4.72
N ARG A 566 -52.10 9.01 5.27
CA ARG A 566 -52.91 8.31 6.28
C ARG A 566 -52.93 9.08 7.59
N GLU A 567 -51.79 9.56 8.06
CA GLU A 567 -51.68 10.39 9.27
C GLU A 567 -52.48 11.69 9.14
N LEU A 568 -52.40 12.35 7.98
CA LEU A 568 -53.16 13.55 7.67
C LEU A 568 -54.67 13.24 7.62
N LYS A 569 -55.06 12.06 7.14
CA LYS A 569 -56.46 11.60 7.21
C LYS A 569 -56.91 11.36 8.64
N VAL A 570 -56.09 10.72 9.48
CA VAL A 570 -56.39 10.43 10.89
C VAL A 570 -56.48 11.73 11.70
N THR A 571 -55.56 12.66 11.51
CA THR A 571 -55.62 13.99 12.15
C THR A 571 -56.81 14.80 11.65
N ARG A 572 -57.16 14.76 10.36
CA ARG A 572 -58.40 15.38 9.85
C ARG A 572 -59.66 14.77 10.47
N THR A 573 -59.73 13.45 10.64
CA THR A 573 -60.84 12.82 11.36
C THR A 573 -60.86 13.24 12.81
N HIS A 574 -59.71 13.34 13.47
CA HIS A 574 -59.62 13.81 14.85
C HIS A 574 -60.06 15.26 15.01
N VAL A 575 -59.68 16.14 14.07
CA VAL A 575 -60.14 17.53 14.01
C VAL A 575 -61.64 17.61 13.71
N HIS A 576 -62.17 16.76 12.83
CA HIS A 576 -63.61 16.69 12.56
C HIS A 576 -64.39 16.20 13.79
N ASP A 577 -63.88 15.22 14.52
CA ASP A 577 -64.49 14.68 15.73
C ASP A 577 -64.43 15.69 16.87
N LEU A 578 -63.32 16.43 16.99
CA LEU A 578 -63.20 17.58 17.91
C LEU A 578 -64.15 18.72 17.52
N GLN A 579 -64.30 19.05 16.23
CA GLN A 579 -65.27 20.03 15.74
C GLN A 579 -66.72 19.59 15.99
N SER A 580 -66.99 18.28 15.91
CA SER A 580 -68.29 17.68 16.19
C SER A 580 -68.59 17.67 17.70
N ALA A 581 -67.59 17.38 18.54
CA ALA A 581 -67.68 17.46 20.00
C ALA A 581 -67.83 18.91 20.52
N LEU A 582 -67.28 19.89 19.80
CA LEU A 582 -67.40 21.33 20.08
C LEU A 582 -68.70 21.95 19.56
N GLY A 583 -69.62 21.18 18.97
CA GLY A 583 -70.98 21.64 18.66
C GLY A 583 -71.09 22.73 17.58
N LEU A 584 -70.07 22.93 16.76
CA LEU A 584 -70.09 23.89 15.66
C LEU A 584 -70.75 23.30 14.41
N HIS A 585 -72.07 23.08 14.49
CA HIS A 585 -72.93 22.96 13.31
C HIS A 585 -74.14 23.88 13.46
N ARG A 586 -74.03 25.09 12.91
CA ARG A 586 -75.18 25.98 12.70
C ARG A 586 -75.40 26.21 11.20
N LYS A 587 -76.38 25.43 10.70
CA LYS A 587 -77.37 25.70 9.67
C LYS A 587 -77.07 26.82 8.65
N ASN A 588 -77.11 26.47 7.36
CA ASN A 588 -77.98 27.20 6.43
C ASN A 588 -78.53 26.24 5.36
N LYS A 589 -79.85 26.18 5.31
CA LYS A 589 -80.66 25.40 4.36
C LYS A 589 -81.65 26.38 3.73
N LYS A 590 -81.67 26.48 2.39
CA LYS A 590 -82.76 26.91 1.48
C LYS A 590 -82.13 27.13 0.10
N GLN A 591 -82.72 26.85 -1.05
CA GLN A 591 -83.88 26.08 -1.54
C GLN A 591 -83.64 26.00 -3.06
N GLY A 592 -84.21 25.02 -3.76
CA GLY A 592 -83.73 24.58 -5.08
C GLY A 592 -84.31 25.27 -6.33
N ILE A 593 -83.52 25.14 -7.42
CA ILE A 593 -83.87 24.73 -8.82
C ILE A 593 -84.54 25.80 -9.75
N PRO A 594 -84.36 25.83 -11.11
CA PRO A 594 -83.31 25.30 -12.03
C PRO A 594 -82.77 26.31 -13.10
N ASP A 595 -81.69 25.87 -13.77
CA ASP A 595 -81.31 26.04 -15.19
C ASP A 595 -80.96 27.39 -15.86
N THR A 596 -79.95 27.26 -16.74
CA THR A 596 -79.50 28.06 -17.88
C THR A 596 -78.38 29.12 -17.72
N VAL A 597 -77.24 28.73 -18.31
CA VAL A 597 -76.00 29.43 -18.75
C VAL A 597 -76.32 30.46 -19.86
N PRO A 598 -75.46 31.44 -20.30
CA PRO A 598 -74.05 31.78 -20.01
C PRO A 598 -73.69 33.28 -19.78
N SER A 599 -72.40 33.50 -19.49
CA SER A 599 -71.47 34.52 -20.05
C SER A 599 -71.07 35.80 -19.26
N HIS A 600 -69.77 35.79 -18.91
CA HIS A 600 -68.72 36.84 -19.00
C HIS A 600 -68.69 38.09 -18.09
N GLU A 601 -67.58 38.17 -17.32
CA GLU A 601 -66.68 39.32 -17.04
C GLU A 601 -67.25 40.59 -16.34
N LEU A 602 -66.72 41.17 -15.23
CA LEU A 602 -65.37 41.26 -14.64
C LEU A 602 -65.44 41.50 -13.10
N LEU A 603 -64.30 41.22 -12.45
CA LEU A 603 -63.81 41.27 -11.04
C LEU A 603 -64.11 42.55 -10.20
N PRO A 604 -63.90 42.60 -8.84
CA PRO A 604 -62.96 41.80 -8.01
C PRO A 604 -63.49 41.14 -6.71
N SER A 605 -62.63 40.28 -6.17
CA SER A 605 -62.75 39.24 -5.12
C SER A 605 -62.79 39.79 -3.66
N PRO A 606 -62.72 38.98 -2.56
CA PRO A 606 -62.68 37.50 -2.43
C PRO A 606 -63.57 36.92 -1.30
N SER A 607 -64.20 35.76 -1.51
CA SER A 607 -64.57 34.85 -0.41
C SER A 607 -64.72 33.41 -0.91
N VAL A 608 -63.57 32.72 -0.94
CA VAL A 608 -63.35 31.29 -0.70
C VAL A 608 -64.48 30.34 -1.14
N LEU A 609 -64.50 30.00 -2.43
CA LEU A 609 -65.17 28.83 -2.96
C LEU A 609 -64.27 27.59 -2.75
N ARG A 610 -64.89 26.49 -2.30
CA ARG A 610 -64.32 25.14 -2.28
C ARG A 610 -63.69 24.81 -3.63
N LEU A 611 -62.39 24.51 -3.64
CA LEU A 611 -61.69 23.96 -4.79
C LEU A 611 -62.11 22.50 -4.99
N ASN A 612 -62.66 22.20 -6.17
CA ASN A 612 -62.92 20.85 -6.64
C ASN A 612 -61.56 20.16 -6.83
N VAL A 613 -61.22 19.26 -5.91
CA VAL A 613 -59.97 18.48 -5.91
C VAL A 613 -59.79 17.69 -7.21
N GLU A 614 -60.88 17.31 -7.87
CA GLU A 614 -60.86 16.62 -9.17
C GLU A 614 -60.38 17.53 -10.32
N GLU A 615 -60.79 18.80 -10.37
CA GLU A 615 -60.32 19.74 -11.40
C GLU A 615 -58.86 20.15 -11.17
N GLU A 616 -58.42 20.29 -9.91
CA GLU A 616 -57.00 20.57 -9.62
C GLU A 616 -56.12 19.37 -9.95
N THR A 617 -56.57 18.15 -9.66
CA THR A 617 -55.82 16.95 -10.02
C THR A 617 -55.79 16.74 -11.54
N GLU A 618 -56.88 17.00 -12.26
CA GLU A 618 -56.88 16.99 -13.72
C GLU A 618 -55.96 18.06 -14.31
N ARG A 619 -55.98 19.30 -13.80
CA ARG A 619 -55.05 20.36 -14.24
C ARG A 619 -53.59 20.02 -13.93
N ILE A 620 -53.30 19.43 -12.77
CA ILE A 620 -51.95 18.99 -12.43
C ILE A 620 -51.50 17.86 -13.35
N ILE A 621 -52.36 16.89 -13.63
CA ILE A 621 -52.07 15.80 -14.58
C ILE A 621 -51.86 16.35 -15.99
N GLU A 622 -52.66 17.33 -16.41
CA GLU A 622 -52.55 17.95 -17.72
C GLU A 622 -51.28 18.79 -17.85
N MET A 623 -50.91 19.55 -16.81
CA MET A 623 -49.62 20.25 -16.74
C MET A 623 -48.44 19.28 -16.72
N GLN A 624 -48.52 18.18 -15.96
CA GLN A 624 -47.47 17.16 -15.94
C GLN A 624 -47.35 16.46 -17.31
N ARG A 625 -48.45 16.21 -18.02
CA ARG A 625 -48.43 15.66 -19.38
C ARG A 625 -47.79 16.63 -20.38
N LEU A 626 -48.09 17.93 -20.27
CA LEU A 626 -47.48 18.98 -21.09
C LEU A 626 -45.97 19.09 -20.81
N GLU A 627 -45.55 19.02 -19.55
CA GLU A 627 -44.14 19.11 -19.18
C GLU A 627 -43.37 17.86 -19.59
N ILE A 628 -43.95 16.66 -19.44
CA ILE A 628 -43.37 15.41 -19.95
C ILE A 628 -43.22 15.46 -21.48
N LYS A 629 -44.20 16.03 -22.18
CA LYS A 629 -44.12 16.19 -23.64
C LYS A 629 -43.01 17.17 -24.01
N ARG A 630 -42.90 18.31 -23.33
CA ARG A 630 -41.83 19.29 -23.52
C ARG A 630 -40.45 18.69 -23.28
N LEU A 631 -40.27 17.92 -22.19
CA LEU A 631 -39.01 17.25 -21.87
C LEU A 631 -38.66 16.16 -22.89
N ARG A 632 -39.66 15.42 -23.41
CA ARG A 632 -39.45 14.47 -24.51
C ARG A 632 -39.02 15.16 -25.80
N ASP A 633 -39.67 16.26 -26.18
CA ASP A 633 -39.30 17.05 -27.36
C ASP A 633 -37.88 17.64 -27.20
N GLN A 634 -37.48 17.99 -25.98
CA GLN A 634 -36.15 18.51 -25.67
C GLN A 634 -35.07 17.41 -25.73
N ILE A 635 -35.37 16.20 -25.26
CA ILE A 635 -34.49 15.03 -25.40
C ILE A 635 -34.36 14.65 -26.88
N GLN A 636 -35.47 14.61 -27.62
CA GLN A 636 -35.45 14.28 -29.05
C GLN A 636 -34.71 15.36 -29.86
N GLY A 637 -34.80 16.62 -29.46
CA GLY A 637 -33.99 17.72 -30.00
C GLY A 637 -32.50 17.56 -29.70
N GLN A 638 -32.13 17.12 -28.49
CA GLN A 638 -30.74 16.84 -28.13
C GLN A 638 -30.18 15.62 -28.86
N GLU A 639 -30.98 14.57 -29.06
CA GLU A 639 -30.62 13.42 -29.90
C GLU A 639 -30.45 13.83 -31.37
N HIS A 640 -31.28 14.74 -31.89
CA HIS A 640 -31.10 15.28 -33.24
C HIS A 640 -29.87 16.19 -33.38
N ILE A 641 -29.51 16.95 -32.33
CA ILE A 641 -28.28 17.76 -32.28
C ILE A 641 -27.03 16.86 -32.22
N LEU A 642 -27.12 15.70 -31.56
CA LEU A 642 -26.07 14.68 -31.58
C LEU A 642 -25.97 13.96 -32.94
N ALA A 643 -27.09 13.80 -33.66
CA ALA A 643 -27.11 13.25 -35.01
C ALA A 643 -26.68 14.24 -36.12
N LEU A 644 -26.63 15.55 -35.84
CA LEU A 644 -26.27 16.61 -36.79
C LEU A 644 -24.88 17.21 -36.57
N ARG A 645 -24.00 16.60 -35.77
CA ARG A 645 -22.58 16.96 -35.80
C ARG A 645 -21.98 16.53 -37.14
N PRO A 646 -21.36 17.45 -37.92
CA PRO A 646 -20.76 17.09 -39.19
C PRO A 646 -19.57 16.16 -38.97
N LEU A 647 -19.56 15.05 -39.71
CA LEU A 647 -18.35 14.34 -40.08
C LEU A 647 -17.56 15.24 -41.05
N SER A 648 -16.61 16.01 -40.55
CA SER A 648 -15.55 16.69 -41.31
C SER A 648 -14.36 16.83 -40.34
N ASP A 649 -13.24 16.13 -40.49
CA ASP A 649 -12.43 16.02 -41.71
C ASP A 649 -11.94 14.59 -41.97
N PHE A 650 -12.38 14.05 -43.11
CA PHE A 650 -11.69 12.98 -43.83
C PHE A 650 -11.46 13.50 -45.25
N THR A 651 -10.33 14.17 -45.47
CA THR A 651 -9.89 14.53 -46.83
C THR A 651 -8.92 13.46 -47.29
N VAL A 652 -9.45 12.45 -47.99
CA VAL A 652 -8.67 11.57 -48.85
C VAL A 652 -8.44 12.31 -50.16
N HIS A 653 -7.21 12.78 -50.37
CA HIS A 653 -6.67 12.99 -51.71
C HIS A 653 -5.47 12.06 -51.86
N GLY A 654 -5.68 10.97 -52.59
CA GLY A 654 -4.58 10.22 -53.18
C GLY A 654 -4.09 10.92 -54.43
N VAL A 655 -2.77 11.04 -54.59
CA VAL A 655 -2.02 10.86 -55.86
C VAL A 655 -0.55 10.59 -55.48
N PHE A 656 -0.11 9.35 -55.75
CA PHE A 656 1.22 8.89 -56.18
C PHE A 656 2.50 9.60 -55.66
N PHE A 657 3.27 8.92 -54.80
CA PHE A 657 4.39 8.03 -55.19
C PHE A 657 4.79 7.13 -54.01
#